data_AF-A0A1I0FQU9-F1
#
_entry.id   AF-A0A1I0FQU9-F1
#
_cell.length_a   1.000
_cell.length_b   1.000
_cell.length_c   1.000
_cell.angle_alpha   90.00
_cell.angle_beta   90.00
_cell.angle_gamma   90.00
#
_symmetry.space_group_name_H-M   'P 1'
#
loop_
_entity.id
_entity.type
_entity.pdbx_description
1 polymer ?
#
loop_
_entity_poly.entity_id
_entity_poly.type
_entity_poly.pdbx_seq_one_letter_code
_entity_poly.pdbx_strand_id
1 'polypeptide(L)'
;MKVPAHQISLQAKQAHEADPPARFILLRLPPDAFEGAAVDVNAESWPVSACSSPLSVRDAMRRHSISTTPVVLLFSGDEGGLGADVLARCAKRRAITHDLWQTVLALFRAAHIDPRLARHRWLAELLVRYMPAEGYAPVRSLVLDQDRAWKELFRVVLGFESYPPTELDLLKWAGDAQRRDQFKSLEDTARQETVQRLRETLGDLVSFVFAAIDTGSADELVAIAMLCEALEDKTAGTEANRAKVAARLEVLFDGLTISSHTTHQLAGAADAWFERATEAAKQQQVARYESLVTQLKAESLAAHARYGSAALREKTKAFASALNELNLSQAISRFGRLMAHRGPVLNSRSELRCKMAVRLVSWLTQTATAFPSALNALAEQYRNEIAWVDWAQTVLLEGDDSADLANAYGLLRENTRVRRDLFDRRFAESLSADQPNGTSLIPIEDALDKCVAPVAAAGRSLLIVVDGMSIPVFLELHHSLSEHGWVQFERAEESCSTLLAMLPSTTEASRTSLLCGTPCAGSASTERSAFSAYPSLVALSVAGKPPAIFHKRDLLDSSGVTLSDDLRTALSDTRQRVVAVVINAVDDHLMKSDQLRLRWDIAQFKGLDALLAEARSSDRSVTFTSDHGHVLDQDTMMQGASPNARWREPNLESYPGEIALKGKRIKTASGLDEVVLAWNNKLRYASKRNGYHGGCAPAEALVPMATYRYGTKAVDGWIIRDETPPHWWQA
;
A
#
# COMPACT_ATOMS: atom_id res chain seq x y z
N MET A 1 -17.95 -52.34 -17.90
CA MET A 1 -17.22 -51.08 -17.67
C MET A 1 -15.94 -51.15 -18.48
N LYS A 2 -15.65 -50.17 -19.33
CA LYS A 2 -14.40 -50.15 -20.10
C LYS A 2 -13.24 -49.76 -19.17
N VAL A 3 -12.17 -50.55 -19.21
CA VAL A 3 -10.91 -50.35 -18.49
C VAL A 3 -10.02 -49.48 -19.38
N PRO A 4 -9.59 -48.29 -18.91
CA PRO A 4 -8.67 -47.44 -19.65
C PRO A 4 -7.33 -48.11 -19.96
N ALA A 5 -6.72 -47.76 -21.11
CA ALA A 5 -5.46 -48.33 -21.58
C ALA A 5 -4.34 -48.29 -20.53
N HIS A 6 -4.19 -47.15 -19.83
CA HIS A 6 -3.14 -46.98 -18.82
C HIS A 6 -3.29 -47.92 -17.62
N GLN A 7 -4.50 -48.36 -17.28
CA GLN A 7 -4.72 -49.32 -16.20
C GLN A 7 -4.24 -50.71 -16.59
N ILE A 8 -4.53 -51.11 -17.84
CA ILE A 8 -4.07 -52.37 -18.41
C ILE A 8 -2.54 -52.34 -18.54
N SER A 9 -1.98 -51.24 -19.04
CA SER A 9 -0.52 -51.02 -19.10
C SER A 9 0.15 -51.22 -17.74
N LEU A 10 -0.42 -50.63 -16.68
CA LEU A 10 0.15 -50.69 -15.34
C LEU A 10 0.08 -52.10 -14.74
N GLN A 11 -1.04 -52.81 -14.91
CA GLN A 11 -1.17 -54.19 -14.45
C GLN A 11 -0.27 -55.15 -15.24
N ALA A 12 -0.17 -54.95 -16.56
CA ALA A 12 0.75 -55.69 -17.41
C ALA A 12 2.21 -55.47 -16.98
N LYS A 13 2.60 -54.22 -16.75
CA LYS A 13 3.92 -53.87 -16.22
C LYS A 13 4.23 -54.62 -14.92
N GLN A 14 3.36 -54.52 -13.92
CA GLN A 14 3.57 -55.14 -12.61
C GLN A 14 3.64 -56.67 -12.67
N ALA A 15 2.78 -57.27 -13.50
CA ALA A 15 2.77 -58.71 -13.70
C ALA A 15 4.08 -59.20 -14.33
N HIS A 16 4.59 -58.45 -15.31
CA HIS A 16 5.84 -58.75 -15.99
C HIS A 16 7.07 -58.48 -15.10
N GLU A 17 7.10 -57.37 -14.35
CA GLU A 17 8.21 -57.09 -13.41
C GLU A 17 8.34 -58.15 -12.32
N ALA A 18 7.22 -58.72 -11.88
CA ALA A 18 7.20 -59.80 -10.90
C ALA A 18 7.55 -61.17 -11.51
N ASP A 19 7.46 -61.33 -12.83
CA ASP A 19 7.77 -62.56 -13.56
C ASP A 19 8.32 -62.22 -14.96
N PRO A 20 9.57 -61.70 -15.05
CA PRO A 20 10.16 -61.23 -16.31
C PRO A 20 10.20 -62.25 -17.46
N PRO A 21 10.36 -63.57 -17.24
CA PRO A 21 10.36 -64.53 -18.34
C PRO A 21 8.95 -64.81 -18.92
N ALA A 22 7.88 -64.35 -18.27
CA ALA A 22 6.52 -64.59 -18.76
C ALA A 22 6.20 -63.79 -20.02
N ARG A 23 5.80 -64.50 -21.09
CA ARG A 23 5.42 -63.90 -22.38
C ARG A 23 3.95 -63.51 -22.48
N PHE A 24 3.11 -64.07 -21.62
CA PHE A 24 1.66 -63.81 -21.62
C PHE A 24 1.21 -63.27 -20.26
N ILE A 25 0.33 -62.28 -20.29
CA ILE A 25 -0.26 -61.68 -19.09
C ILE A 25 -1.76 -61.87 -19.17
N LEU A 26 -2.25 -62.85 -18.43
CA LEU A 26 -3.66 -63.17 -18.40
C LEU A 26 -4.38 -62.29 -17.38
N LEU A 27 -5.20 -61.35 -17.84
CA LEU A 27 -6.05 -60.51 -17.01
C LEU A 27 -7.47 -61.06 -16.97
N ARG A 28 -8.03 -61.18 -15.77
CA ARG A 28 -9.42 -61.61 -15.57
C ARG A 28 -10.39 -60.46 -15.84
N LEU A 29 -10.62 -60.19 -17.12
CA LEU A 29 -11.46 -59.12 -17.63
C LEU A 29 -12.35 -59.65 -18.77
N PRO A 30 -13.60 -59.17 -18.91
CA PRO A 30 -14.43 -59.57 -20.03
C PRO A 30 -13.84 -59.06 -21.36
N PRO A 31 -14.15 -59.72 -22.49
CA PRO A 31 -13.55 -59.41 -23.79
C PRO A 31 -13.80 -57.97 -24.26
N ASP A 32 -14.91 -57.36 -23.83
CA ASP A 32 -15.32 -55.99 -24.12
C ASP A 32 -14.77 -54.96 -23.11
N ALA A 33 -13.96 -55.39 -22.15
CA ALA A 33 -13.36 -54.50 -21.15
C ALA A 33 -12.38 -53.49 -21.77
N PHE A 34 -11.83 -53.75 -22.95
CA PHE A 34 -10.88 -52.87 -23.63
C PHE A 34 -11.14 -52.88 -25.12
N GLU A 35 -11.16 -51.70 -25.73
CA GLU A 35 -11.41 -51.55 -27.18
C GLU A 35 -10.14 -51.43 -28.02
N GLY A 36 -8.96 -51.29 -27.38
CA GLY A 36 -7.69 -51.18 -28.09
C GLY A 36 -7.09 -52.53 -28.46
N ALA A 37 -6.24 -52.53 -29.49
CA ALA A 37 -5.49 -53.72 -29.92
C ALA A 37 -4.13 -53.87 -29.22
N ALA A 38 -3.66 -52.83 -28.55
CA ALA A 38 -2.38 -52.81 -27.84
C ALA A 38 -2.41 -51.80 -26.69
N VAL A 39 -1.47 -51.92 -25.76
CA VAL A 39 -1.23 -51.00 -24.64
C VAL A 39 0.26 -50.70 -24.54
N ASP A 40 0.63 -49.46 -24.21
CA ASP A 40 2.03 -49.10 -24.08
C ASP A 40 2.53 -49.43 -22.67
N VAL A 41 3.59 -50.24 -22.59
CA VAL A 41 4.25 -50.67 -21.35
C VAL A 41 5.75 -50.43 -21.48
N ASN A 42 6.33 -49.63 -20.58
CA ASN A 42 7.75 -49.25 -20.62
C ASN A 42 8.21 -48.70 -21.99
N ALA A 43 7.37 -47.88 -22.63
CA ALA A 43 7.58 -47.31 -23.97
C ALA A 43 7.61 -48.35 -25.12
N GLU A 44 7.19 -49.58 -24.88
CA GLU A 44 6.97 -50.60 -25.90
C GLU A 44 5.47 -50.92 -26.03
N SER A 45 4.99 -51.11 -27.26
CA SER A 45 3.58 -51.45 -27.51
C SER A 45 3.35 -52.95 -27.36
N TRP A 46 2.55 -53.34 -26.37
CA TRP A 46 2.23 -54.73 -26.04
C TRP A 46 0.85 -55.09 -26.60
N PRO A 47 0.72 -56.13 -27.45
CA PRO A 47 -0.56 -56.54 -28.00
C PRO A 47 -1.57 -56.93 -26.91
N VAL A 48 -2.84 -56.60 -27.11
CA VAL A 48 -3.96 -57.03 -26.28
C VAL A 48 -4.87 -57.95 -27.10
N SER A 49 -5.15 -59.15 -26.60
CA SER A 49 -6.08 -60.10 -27.23
C SER A 49 -7.27 -60.38 -26.31
N ALA A 50 -8.46 -59.96 -26.77
CA ALA A 50 -9.73 -60.30 -26.13
C ALA A 50 -10.12 -61.76 -26.41
N CYS A 51 -10.29 -62.55 -25.35
CA CYS A 51 -10.50 -63.99 -25.42
C CYS A 51 -11.87 -64.35 -24.82
N SER A 52 -12.81 -64.79 -25.64
CA SER A 52 -14.18 -65.15 -25.21
C SER A 52 -14.31 -66.59 -24.66
N SER A 53 -13.28 -67.42 -24.81
CA SER A 53 -13.28 -68.83 -24.40
C SER A 53 -11.86 -69.38 -24.12
N PRO A 54 -11.71 -70.50 -23.39
CA PRO A 54 -10.43 -71.18 -23.22
C PRO A 54 -9.70 -71.53 -24.52
N LEU A 55 -10.46 -71.81 -25.60
CA LEU A 55 -9.90 -72.08 -26.92
C LEU A 55 -9.33 -70.80 -27.56
N SER A 56 -10.01 -69.66 -27.39
CA SER A 56 -9.54 -68.37 -27.90
C SER A 56 -8.25 -67.89 -27.20
N VAL A 57 -8.07 -68.23 -25.91
CA VAL A 57 -6.80 -67.99 -25.19
C VAL A 57 -5.66 -68.76 -25.85
N ARG A 58 -5.85 -70.05 -26.14
CA ARG A 58 -4.85 -70.89 -26.82
C ARG A 58 -4.55 -70.40 -28.23
N ASP A 59 -5.58 -70.00 -28.97
CA ASP A 59 -5.40 -69.44 -30.31
C ASP A 59 -4.62 -68.11 -30.27
N ALA A 60 -4.92 -67.21 -29.33
CA ALA A 60 -4.17 -65.98 -29.13
C ALA A 60 -2.70 -66.26 -28.78
N MET A 61 -2.43 -67.21 -27.88
CA MET A 61 -1.06 -67.60 -27.54
C MET A 61 -0.30 -68.20 -28.72
N ARG A 62 -0.98 -68.96 -29.59
CA ARG A 62 -0.40 -69.47 -30.83
C ARG A 62 -0.10 -68.34 -31.81
N ARG A 63 -1.06 -67.44 -32.05
CA ARG A 63 -0.91 -66.28 -32.94
C ARG A 63 0.27 -65.39 -32.54
N HIS A 64 0.50 -65.24 -31.24
CA HIS A 64 1.59 -64.43 -30.69
C HIS A 64 2.82 -65.22 -30.26
N SER A 65 2.98 -66.49 -30.69
CA SER A 65 4.09 -67.36 -30.27
C SER A 65 5.49 -66.83 -30.66
N ILE A 66 5.56 -66.06 -31.75
CA ILE A 66 6.78 -65.40 -32.26
C ILE A 66 6.91 -63.93 -31.81
N SER A 67 5.99 -63.43 -30.98
CA SER A 67 6.04 -62.05 -30.50
C SER A 67 7.32 -61.77 -29.71
N THR A 68 7.98 -60.66 -29.99
CA THR A 68 9.17 -60.19 -29.26
C THR A 68 8.82 -59.43 -27.99
N THR A 69 7.59 -58.89 -27.90
CA THR A 69 7.04 -58.24 -26.71
C THR A 69 6.00 -59.12 -26.01
N PRO A 70 5.81 -58.98 -24.69
CA PRO A 70 4.74 -59.67 -23.96
C PRO A 70 3.34 -59.33 -24.48
N VAL A 71 2.39 -60.26 -24.32
CA VAL A 71 1.01 -60.11 -24.80
C VAL A 71 0.02 -60.19 -23.65
N VAL A 72 -0.90 -59.23 -23.60
CA VAL A 72 -1.99 -59.18 -22.63
C VAL A 72 -3.20 -59.94 -23.16
N LEU A 73 -3.72 -60.88 -22.38
CA LEU A 73 -4.89 -61.70 -22.71
C LEU A 73 -6.04 -61.32 -21.79
N LEU A 74 -7.19 -60.91 -22.33
CA LEU A 74 -8.39 -60.60 -21.54
C LEU A 74 -9.32 -61.82 -21.55
N PHE A 75 -9.57 -62.42 -20.39
CA PHE A 75 -10.44 -63.59 -20.28
C PHE A 75 -11.28 -63.53 -19.00
N SER A 76 -12.61 -63.53 -19.11
CA SER A 76 -13.51 -63.47 -17.95
C SER A 76 -13.78 -64.81 -17.29
N GLY A 77 -13.47 -65.92 -17.96
CA GLY A 77 -13.78 -67.26 -17.48
C GLY A 77 -12.90 -67.72 -16.31
N ASP A 78 -13.22 -68.89 -15.78
CA ASP A 78 -12.46 -69.50 -14.69
C ASP A 78 -11.11 -70.07 -15.18
N GLU A 79 -10.05 -69.83 -14.41
CA GLU A 79 -8.70 -70.30 -14.74
C GLU A 79 -8.59 -71.82 -14.70
N GLY A 80 -9.45 -72.50 -13.93
CA GLY A 80 -9.58 -73.95 -13.94
C GLY A 80 -9.90 -74.53 -15.33
N GLY A 81 -10.54 -73.74 -16.21
CA GLY A 81 -10.84 -74.12 -17.59
C GLY A 81 -9.67 -73.97 -18.58
N LEU A 82 -8.54 -73.39 -18.18
CA LEU A 82 -7.41 -73.11 -19.07
C LEU A 82 -6.35 -74.22 -19.08
N GLY A 83 -6.27 -75.07 -18.05
CA GLY A 83 -5.26 -76.13 -17.95
C GLY A 83 -3.87 -75.61 -17.56
N ALA A 84 -3.07 -76.47 -16.92
CA ALA A 84 -1.78 -76.11 -16.34
C ALA A 84 -0.72 -75.70 -17.41
N ASP A 85 -0.83 -76.22 -18.63
CA ASP A 85 0.07 -75.89 -19.74
C ASP A 85 -0.07 -74.44 -20.22
N VAL A 86 -1.30 -73.92 -20.22
CA VAL A 86 -1.62 -72.52 -20.53
C VAL A 86 -1.15 -71.62 -19.40
N LEU A 87 -1.54 -71.93 -18.17
CA LEU A 87 -1.19 -71.13 -17.00
C LEU A 87 0.32 -71.05 -16.80
N ALA A 88 1.08 -72.13 -17.03
CA ALA A 88 2.55 -72.13 -16.89
C ALA A 88 3.28 -71.12 -17.79
N ARG A 89 2.63 -70.65 -18.86
CA ARG A 89 3.17 -69.63 -19.80
C ARG A 89 2.70 -68.21 -19.48
N CYS A 90 1.75 -68.07 -18.56
CA CYS A 90 1.23 -66.81 -18.08
C CYS A 90 2.02 -66.33 -16.85
N ALA A 91 2.16 -65.01 -16.71
CA ALA A 91 2.82 -64.38 -15.55
C ALA A 91 2.17 -64.85 -14.24
N LYS A 92 3.00 -65.22 -13.25
CA LYS A 92 2.58 -65.77 -11.94
C LYS A 92 1.74 -67.05 -12.02
N ARG A 93 1.68 -67.70 -13.18
CA ARG A 93 0.97 -68.96 -13.44
C ARG A 93 -0.52 -68.96 -13.07
N ARG A 94 -1.19 -67.82 -13.21
CA ARG A 94 -2.61 -67.64 -12.86
C ARG A 94 -3.26 -66.53 -13.68
N ALA A 95 -4.59 -66.48 -13.67
CA ALA A 95 -5.32 -65.30 -14.14
C ALA A 95 -5.20 -64.18 -13.10
N ILE A 96 -4.68 -63.02 -13.50
CA ILE A 96 -4.53 -61.85 -12.63
C ILE A 96 -5.88 -61.16 -12.54
N THR A 97 -6.46 -61.20 -11.35
CA THR A 97 -7.69 -60.45 -11.04
C THR A 97 -7.40 -58.95 -11.08
N HIS A 98 -8.28 -58.20 -11.75
CA HIS A 98 -8.23 -56.75 -11.76
C HIS A 98 -8.66 -56.21 -10.38
N ASP A 99 -7.69 -56.08 -9.46
CA ASP A 99 -7.85 -55.45 -8.16
C ASP A 99 -7.32 -54.01 -8.22
N LEU A 100 -8.25 -53.05 -8.18
CA LEU A 100 -7.93 -51.63 -8.25
C LEU A 100 -7.13 -51.15 -7.04
N TRP A 101 -7.31 -51.77 -5.87
CA TRP A 101 -6.52 -51.40 -4.69
C TRP A 101 -5.07 -51.85 -4.82
N GLN A 102 -4.79 -52.98 -5.47
CA GLN A 102 -3.41 -53.38 -5.80
C GLN A 102 -2.77 -52.40 -6.78
N THR A 103 -3.53 -51.92 -7.77
CA THR A 103 -3.08 -50.87 -8.68
C THR A 103 -2.73 -49.59 -7.92
N VAL A 104 -3.62 -49.13 -7.02
CA VAL A 104 -3.40 -47.94 -6.19
C VAL A 104 -2.19 -48.11 -5.27
N LEU A 105 -2.04 -49.25 -4.60
CA LEU A 105 -0.88 -49.53 -3.74
C LEU A 105 0.45 -49.33 -4.49
N ALA A 106 0.54 -49.85 -5.71
CA ALA A 106 1.72 -49.66 -6.53
C ALA A 106 1.93 -48.19 -6.94
N LEU A 107 0.86 -47.47 -7.30
CA LEU A 107 0.95 -46.04 -7.63
C LEU A 107 1.50 -45.19 -6.47
N PHE A 108 1.15 -45.56 -5.24
CA PHE A 108 1.61 -44.89 -4.02
C PHE A 108 2.89 -45.51 -3.42
N ARG A 109 3.42 -46.59 -4.01
CA ARG A 109 4.50 -47.42 -3.44
C ARG A 109 4.23 -47.88 -2.00
N ALA A 110 2.98 -48.22 -1.71
CA ALA A 110 2.51 -48.78 -0.44
C ALA A 110 2.45 -50.31 -0.49
N ALA A 111 2.55 -50.98 0.66
CA ALA A 111 2.38 -52.43 0.78
C ALA A 111 0.95 -52.84 1.22
N HIS A 112 0.30 -52.00 2.04
CA HIS A 112 -1.02 -52.28 2.60
C HIS A 112 -1.95 -51.06 2.52
N ILE A 113 -3.25 -51.29 2.44
CA ILE A 113 -4.27 -50.24 2.59
C ILE A 113 -4.84 -50.27 4.01
N ASP A 114 -5.30 -49.13 4.51
CA ASP A 114 -6.17 -49.09 5.68
C ASP A 114 -7.44 -49.93 5.40
N PRO A 115 -7.85 -50.86 6.30
CA PRO A 115 -9.03 -51.69 6.11
C PRO A 115 -10.32 -50.90 5.83
N ARG A 116 -10.42 -49.67 6.32
CA ARG A 116 -11.56 -48.77 6.06
C ARG A 116 -11.65 -48.34 4.60
N LEU A 117 -10.56 -48.39 3.84
CA LEU A 117 -10.54 -48.10 2.40
C LEU A 117 -11.06 -49.27 1.56
N ALA A 118 -10.94 -50.52 2.04
CA ALA A 118 -11.28 -51.71 1.26
C ALA A 118 -12.74 -51.71 0.76
N ARG A 119 -13.66 -51.08 1.50
CA ARG A 119 -15.08 -50.94 1.13
C ARG A 119 -15.36 -49.88 0.05
N HIS A 120 -14.42 -48.98 -0.23
CA HIS A 120 -14.60 -47.85 -1.15
C HIS A 120 -13.95 -48.14 -2.52
N ARG A 121 -14.46 -49.15 -3.24
CA ARG A 121 -13.91 -49.53 -4.57
C ARG A 121 -13.89 -48.35 -5.54
N TRP A 122 -14.93 -47.53 -5.55
CA TRP A 122 -15.04 -46.32 -6.39
C TRP A 122 -13.88 -45.34 -6.16
N LEU A 123 -13.36 -45.25 -4.93
CA LEU A 123 -12.27 -44.34 -4.59
C LEU A 123 -10.98 -44.79 -5.28
N ALA A 124 -10.70 -46.09 -5.28
CA ALA A 124 -9.59 -46.66 -6.03
C ALA A 124 -9.73 -46.43 -7.54
N GLU A 125 -10.95 -46.56 -8.08
CA GLU A 125 -11.22 -46.29 -9.50
C GLU A 125 -10.90 -44.84 -9.87
N LEU A 126 -11.31 -43.88 -9.04
CA LEU A 126 -11.06 -42.46 -9.29
C LEU A 126 -9.58 -42.09 -9.16
N LEU A 127 -8.86 -42.63 -8.17
CA LEU A 127 -7.41 -42.41 -8.04
C LEU A 127 -6.64 -42.95 -9.25
N VAL A 128 -7.05 -44.09 -9.80
CA VAL A 128 -6.40 -44.62 -11.00
C VAL A 128 -6.83 -43.85 -12.26
N ARG A 129 -8.12 -43.46 -12.36
CA ARG A 129 -8.67 -42.74 -13.52
C ARG A 129 -8.09 -41.34 -13.66
N TYR A 130 -8.02 -40.60 -12.56
CA TYR A 130 -7.54 -39.21 -12.50
C TYR A 130 -6.08 -39.12 -12.02
N MET A 131 -5.28 -40.15 -12.31
CA MET A 131 -3.87 -40.14 -11.98
C MET A 131 -3.17 -38.94 -12.66
N PRO A 132 -2.43 -38.12 -11.90
CA PRO A 132 -1.70 -36.98 -12.46
C PRO A 132 -0.52 -37.46 -13.33
N ALA A 133 -0.05 -36.62 -14.25
CA ALA A 133 1.03 -36.98 -15.17
C ALA A 133 2.34 -37.33 -14.44
N GLU A 134 2.63 -36.65 -13.35
CA GLU A 134 3.79 -36.89 -12.48
C GLU A 134 3.65 -38.13 -11.56
N GLY A 135 2.46 -38.75 -11.51
CA GLY A 135 2.13 -39.83 -10.59
C GLY A 135 1.93 -39.36 -9.14
N TYR A 136 1.68 -40.30 -8.23
CA TYR A 136 1.52 -39.98 -6.81
C TYR A 136 2.85 -40.04 -6.06
N ALA A 137 3.05 -39.09 -5.14
CA ALA A 137 4.20 -39.13 -4.25
C ALA A 137 4.13 -40.38 -3.34
N PRO A 138 5.24 -41.13 -3.17
CA PRO A 138 5.28 -42.33 -2.34
C PRO A 138 4.84 -42.07 -0.90
N VAL A 139 4.11 -43.03 -0.31
CA VAL A 139 3.80 -43.00 1.12
C VAL A 139 5.08 -43.16 1.96
N ARG A 140 5.15 -42.47 3.10
CA ARG A 140 6.28 -42.57 4.04
C ARG A 140 6.20 -43.85 4.89
N SER A 141 4.98 -44.27 5.22
CA SER A 141 4.65 -45.56 5.83
C SER A 141 4.43 -46.58 4.71
N LEU A 142 4.62 -47.88 4.98
CA LEU A 142 4.23 -48.93 4.03
C LEU A 142 2.69 -49.07 3.90
N VAL A 143 1.89 -48.16 4.47
CA VAL A 143 0.44 -48.22 4.52
C VAL A 143 -0.15 -46.96 3.87
N LEU A 144 -1.05 -47.13 2.91
CA LEU A 144 -1.89 -46.05 2.42
C LEU A 144 -3.06 -45.82 3.38
N ASP A 145 -2.95 -44.77 4.19
CA ASP A 145 -3.99 -44.37 5.13
C ASP A 145 -5.14 -43.59 4.47
N GLN A 146 -6.24 -43.46 5.21
CA GLN A 146 -7.48 -42.85 4.73
C GLN A 146 -7.28 -41.37 4.36
N ASP A 147 -6.56 -40.62 5.19
CA ASP A 147 -6.34 -39.18 5.01
C ASP A 147 -5.49 -38.91 3.77
N ARG A 148 -4.47 -39.74 3.52
CA ARG A 148 -3.63 -39.67 2.33
C ARG A 148 -4.44 -39.96 1.07
N ALA A 149 -5.28 -41.00 1.09
CA ALA A 149 -6.13 -41.36 -0.04
C ALA A 149 -7.14 -40.25 -0.38
N TRP A 150 -7.82 -39.71 0.64
CA TRP A 150 -8.77 -38.60 0.47
C TRP A 150 -8.10 -37.30 0.04
N LYS A 151 -6.91 -36.99 0.57
CA LYS A 151 -6.12 -35.84 0.15
C LYS A 151 -5.85 -35.87 -1.35
N GLU A 152 -5.37 -36.99 -1.86
CA GLU A 152 -5.10 -37.12 -3.29
C GLU A 152 -6.38 -37.13 -4.11
N LEU A 153 -7.47 -37.78 -3.63
CA LEU A 153 -8.76 -37.73 -4.31
C LEU A 153 -9.27 -36.29 -4.45
N PHE A 154 -9.27 -35.52 -3.36
CA PHE A 154 -9.70 -34.12 -3.38
C PHE A 154 -8.83 -33.27 -4.30
N ARG A 155 -7.51 -33.51 -4.33
CA ARG A 155 -6.61 -32.81 -5.25
C ARG A 155 -6.91 -33.13 -6.71
N VAL A 156 -7.05 -34.41 -7.08
CA VAL A 156 -7.16 -34.80 -8.49
C VAL A 156 -8.58 -34.65 -9.04
N VAL A 157 -9.60 -34.87 -8.21
CA VAL A 157 -11.02 -34.77 -8.60
C VAL A 157 -11.55 -33.36 -8.42
N LEU A 158 -11.35 -32.75 -7.25
CA LEU A 158 -11.92 -31.43 -6.91
C LEU A 158 -10.93 -30.28 -7.16
N GLY A 159 -9.63 -30.55 -7.24
CA GLY A 159 -8.63 -29.50 -7.45
C GLY A 159 -8.25 -28.73 -6.19
N PHE A 160 -8.55 -29.25 -4.98
CA PHE A 160 -8.19 -28.56 -3.74
C PHE A 160 -6.68 -28.50 -3.52
N GLU A 161 -6.21 -27.33 -3.09
CA GLU A 161 -4.80 -27.06 -2.79
C GLU A 161 -4.41 -27.55 -1.38
N SER A 162 -5.38 -27.61 -0.47
CA SER A 162 -5.16 -27.94 0.94
C SER A 162 -5.90 -29.22 1.37
N TYR A 163 -5.39 -29.87 2.43
CA TYR A 163 -6.06 -30.99 3.08
C TYR A 163 -5.80 -30.97 4.60
N PRO A 164 -6.84 -30.97 5.45
CA PRO A 164 -8.27 -30.89 5.10
C PRO A 164 -8.61 -29.61 4.32
N PRO A 165 -9.62 -29.62 3.42
CA PRO A 165 -9.98 -28.45 2.63
C PRO A 165 -10.51 -27.33 3.53
N THR A 166 -10.27 -26.09 3.12
CA THR A 166 -10.81 -24.89 3.78
C THR A 166 -12.15 -24.47 3.15
N GLU A 167 -12.88 -23.59 3.84
CA GLU A 167 -14.09 -22.95 3.32
C GLU A 167 -13.83 -22.26 1.98
N LEU A 168 -12.69 -21.59 1.85
CA LEU A 168 -12.28 -20.92 0.62
C LEU A 168 -12.02 -21.91 -0.53
N ASP A 169 -11.42 -23.07 -0.25
CA ASP A 169 -11.21 -24.10 -1.27
C ASP A 169 -12.54 -24.55 -1.85
N LEU A 170 -13.54 -24.76 -0.99
CA LEU A 170 -14.88 -25.14 -1.40
C LEU A 170 -15.57 -24.04 -2.25
N LEU A 171 -15.48 -22.76 -1.85
CA LEU A 171 -16.05 -21.66 -2.63
C LEU A 171 -15.37 -21.51 -4.00
N LYS A 172 -14.04 -21.64 -4.07
CA LYS A 172 -13.28 -21.59 -5.32
C LYS A 172 -13.68 -22.72 -6.26
N TRP A 173 -13.75 -23.94 -5.75
CA TRP A 173 -14.22 -25.09 -6.53
C TRP A 173 -15.65 -24.89 -7.02
N ALA A 174 -16.53 -24.39 -6.16
CA ALA A 174 -17.90 -24.12 -6.53
C ALA A 174 -18.03 -23.04 -7.60
N GLY A 175 -17.07 -22.13 -7.75
CA GLY A 175 -17.02 -21.15 -8.85
C GLY A 175 -16.43 -21.67 -10.16
N ASP A 176 -15.84 -22.88 -10.19
CA ASP A 176 -15.22 -23.46 -11.39
C ASP A 176 -16.19 -24.40 -12.12
N ALA A 177 -16.76 -23.93 -13.24
CA ALA A 177 -17.72 -24.70 -14.04
C ALA A 177 -17.17 -26.04 -14.53
N GLN A 178 -15.90 -26.10 -14.93
CA GLN A 178 -15.28 -27.33 -15.43
C GLN A 178 -15.15 -28.37 -14.31
N ARG A 179 -14.77 -27.94 -13.11
CA ARG A 179 -14.69 -28.82 -11.93
C ARG A 179 -16.05 -29.30 -11.48
N ARG A 180 -17.09 -28.44 -11.55
CA ARG A 180 -18.47 -28.85 -11.27
C ARG A 180 -18.96 -29.92 -12.24
N ASP A 181 -18.71 -29.74 -13.54
CA ASP A 181 -19.12 -30.72 -14.56
C ASP A 181 -18.37 -32.05 -14.42
N GLN A 182 -17.07 -31.99 -14.11
CA GLN A 182 -16.27 -33.17 -13.77
C GLN A 182 -16.89 -33.92 -12.57
N PHE A 183 -17.26 -33.20 -11.50
CA PHE A 183 -17.89 -33.81 -10.33
C PHE A 183 -19.28 -34.41 -10.66
N LYS A 184 -20.08 -33.73 -11.48
CA LYS A 184 -21.39 -34.23 -11.94
C LYS A 184 -21.27 -35.52 -12.76
N SER A 185 -20.17 -35.71 -13.49
CA SER A 185 -19.92 -36.92 -14.30
C SER A 185 -19.55 -38.18 -13.49
N LEU A 186 -19.28 -38.04 -12.18
CA LEU A 186 -18.95 -39.17 -11.30
C LEU A 186 -20.19 -40.03 -11.04
N GLU A 187 -20.00 -41.28 -10.61
CA GLU A 187 -21.10 -42.16 -10.20
C GLU A 187 -21.75 -41.67 -8.89
N ASP A 188 -23.04 -41.99 -8.70
CA ASP A 188 -23.86 -41.47 -7.58
C ASP A 188 -23.24 -41.76 -6.20
N THR A 189 -22.75 -42.99 -5.99
CA THR A 189 -22.09 -43.38 -4.74
C THR A 189 -20.83 -42.55 -4.46
N ALA A 190 -20.01 -42.33 -5.49
CA ALA A 190 -18.79 -41.53 -5.36
C ALA A 190 -19.11 -40.06 -5.04
N ARG A 191 -20.16 -39.50 -5.66
CA ARG A 191 -20.63 -38.14 -5.34
C ARG A 191 -21.11 -38.05 -3.90
N GLN A 192 -22.02 -38.93 -3.49
CA GLN A 192 -22.61 -38.92 -2.14
C GLN A 192 -21.56 -39.08 -1.03
N GLU A 193 -20.64 -40.02 -1.16
CA GLU A 193 -19.59 -40.22 -0.16
C GLU A 193 -18.57 -39.08 -0.15
N THR A 194 -18.27 -38.48 -1.30
CA THR A 194 -17.41 -37.28 -1.36
C THR A 194 -18.07 -36.09 -0.66
N VAL A 195 -19.36 -35.83 -0.91
CA VAL A 195 -20.13 -34.79 -0.20
C VAL A 195 -20.17 -35.07 1.30
N GLN A 196 -20.37 -36.33 1.70
CA GLN A 196 -20.36 -36.69 3.11
C GLN A 196 -19.00 -36.43 3.77
N ARG A 197 -17.89 -36.77 3.10
CA ARG A 197 -16.54 -36.48 3.60
C ARG A 197 -16.28 -34.98 3.72
N LEU A 198 -16.82 -34.18 2.80
CA LEU A 198 -16.75 -32.72 2.91
C LEU A 198 -17.55 -32.22 4.12
N ARG A 199 -18.75 -32.74 4.36
CA ARG A 199 -19.57 -32.36 5.53
C ARG A 199 -18.89 -32.70 6.86
N GLU A 200 -18.17 -33.82 6.94
CA GLU A 200 -17.38 -34.16 8.13
C GLU A 200 -16.30 -33.10 8.45
N THR A 201 -15.83 -32.37 7.45
CA THR A 201 -14.77 -31.37 7.60
C THR A 201 -15.31 -29.94 7.72
N LEU A 202 -16.24 -29.57 6.85
CA LEU A 202 -16.72 -28.19 6.67
C LEU A 202 -18.13 -27.96 7.22
N GLY A 203 -18.79 -29.01 7.71
CA GLY A 203 -20.12 -28.93 8.30
C GLY A 203 -21.22 -28.55 7.30
N ASP A 204 -22.17 -27.76 7.78
CA ASP A 204 -23.37 -27.38 7.03
C ASP A 204 -23.07 -26.53 5.79
N LEU A 205 -21.92 -25.82 5.76
CA LEU A 205 -21.49 -25.02 4.62
C LEU A 205 -21.56 -25.79 3.29
N VAL A 206 -21.25 -27.09 3.32
CA VAL A 206 -21.31 -27.95 2.14
C VAL A 206 -22.71 -27.98 1.56
N SER A 207 -23.74 -28.11 2.39
CA SER A 207 -25.14 -28.13 1.95
C SER A 207 -25.54 -26.80 1.29
N PHE A 208 -25.08 -25.66 1.84
CA PHE A 208 -25.31 -24.34 1.24
C PHE A 208 -24.62 -24.19 -0.12
N VAL A 209 -23.37 -24.64 -0.25
CA VAL A 209 -22.64 -24.56 -1.52
C VAL A 209 -23.31 -25.40 -2.61
N PHE A 210 -23.75 -26.62 -2.28
CA PHE A 210 -24.46 -27.46 -3.24
C PHE A 210 -25.84 -26.89 -3.59
N ALA A 211 -26.58 -26.34 -2.61
CA ALA A 211 -27.84 -25.65 -2.89
C ALA A 211 -27.64 -24.43 -3.82
N ALA A 212 -26.56 -23.65 -3.63
CA ALA A 212 -26.21 -22.57 -4.55
C ALA A 212 -25.86 -23.06 -5.96
N ILE A 213 -25.25 -24.24 -6.10
CA ILE A 213 -25.02 -24.86 -7.41
C ILE A 213 -26.35 -25.23 -8.07
N ASP A 214 -27.29 -25.79 -7.32
CA ASP A 214 -28.59 -26.22 -7.83
C ASP A 214 -29.50 -25.04 -8.21
N THR A 215 -29.42 -23.92 -7.48
CA THR A 215 -30.13 -22.67 -7.81
C THR A 215 -29.46 -21.84 -8.91
N GLY A 216 -28.24 -22.21 -9.33
CA GLY A 216 -27.45 -21.45 -10.31
C GLY A 216 -26.72 -20.23 -9.75
N SER A 217 -26.64 -20.08 -8.43
CA SER A 217 -25.99 -18.96 -7.72
C SER A 217 -24.52 -19.23 -7.34
N ALA A 218 -23.93 -20.33 -7.82
CA ALA A 218 -22.58 -20.75 -7.43
C ALA A 218 -21.50 -19.68 -7.72
N ASP A 219 -21.63 -18.95 -8.83
CA ASP A 219 -20.66 -17.92 -9.21
C ASP A 219 -20.78 -16.63 -8.34
N GLU A 220 -21.85 -16.51 -7.56
CA GLU A 220 -22.08 -15.43 -6.59
C GLU A 220 -21.58 -15.76 -5.18
N LEU A 221 -21.14 -16.99 -4.92
CA LEU A 221 -20.81 -17.45 -3.57
C LEU A 221 -19.78 -16.58 -2.83
N VAL A 222 -18.78 -16.04 -3.54
CA VAL A 222 -17.80 -15.11 -2.94
C VAL A 222 -18.45 -13.76 -2.60
N ALA A 223 -19.34 -13.25 -3.44
CA ALA A 223 -20.09 -12.02 -3.18
C ALA A 223 -21.10 -12.21 -2.04
N ILE A 224 -21.76 -13.37 -1.98
CA ILE A 224 -22.61 -13.78 -0.85
C ILE A 224 -21.78 -13.83 0.44
N ALA A 225 -20.60 -14.44 0.39
CA ALA A 225 -19.69 -14.52 1.51
C ALA A 225 -19.25 -13.14 2.02
N MET A 226 -19.02 -12.17 1.12
CA MET A 226 -18.77 -10.76 1.49
C MET A 226 -19.97 -10.10 2.18
N LEU A 227 -21.19 -10.43 1.77
CA LEU A 227 -22.42 -9.93 2.40
C LEU A 227 -22.66 -10.54 3.79
N CYS A 228 -22.27 -11.81 4.00
CA CYS A 228 -22.41 -12.48 5.28
C CYS A 228 -21.75 -11.72 6.43
N GLU A 229 -20.62 -11.05 6.20
CA GLU A 229 -19.97 -10.22 7.23
C GLU A 229 -20.90 -9.10 7.75
N ALA A 230 -21.68 -8.46 6.87
CA ALA A 230 -22.65 -7.43 7.27
C ALA A 230 -23.83 -8.01 8.08
N LEU A 231 -24.09 -9.32 7.96
CA LEU A 231 -25.11 -10.03 8.74
C LEU A 231 -24.63 -10.44 10.13
N GLU A 232 -23.32 -10.42 10.39
CA GLU A 232 -22.75 -10.72 11.72
C GLU A 232 -22.87 -9.56 12.70
N ASP A 233 -23.19 -8.35 12.22
CA ASP A 233 -23.41 -7.19 13.06
C ASP A 233 -24.48 -7.49 14.12
N LYS A 234 -24.16 -7.22 15.39
CA LYS A 234 -25.05 -7.47 16.54
C LYS A 234 -25.77 -6.22 17.03
N THR A 235 -25.73 -5.13 16.26
CA THR A 235 -26.41 -3.89 16.64
C THR A 235 -27.94 -4.11 16.67
N ALA A 236 -28.60 -3.75 17.77
CA ALA A 236 -30.04 -4.00 17.95
C ALA A 236 -30.89 -3.29 16.88
N GLY A 237 -30.52 -2.08 16.49
CA GLY A 237 -31.25 -1.29 15.50
C GLY A 237 -31.28 -1.86 14.07
N THR A 238 -30.40 -2.81 13.75
CA THR A 238 -30.29 -3.43 12.42
C THR A 238 -30.92 -4.82 12.35
N GLU A 239 -31.43 -5.37 13.45
CA GLU A 239 -31.95 -6.74 13.55
C GLU A 239 -33.05 -7.06 12.53
N ALA A 240 -34.07 -6.20 12.44
CA ALA A 240 -35.17 -6.39 11.50
C ALA A 240 -34.71 -6.35 10.02
N ASN A 241 -33.69 -5.54 9.71
CA ASN A 241 -33.13 -5.47 8.36
C ASN A 241 -32.26 -6.68 8.06
N ARG A 242 -31.42 -7.12 9.00
CA ARG A 242 -30.63 -8.35 8.87
C ARG A 242 -31.52 -9.56 8.63
N ALA A 243 -32.59 -9.72 9.41
CA ALA A 243 -33.53 -10.82 9.25
C ALA A 243 -34.19 -10.84 7.85
N LYS A 244 -34.57 -9.66 7.32
CA LYS A 244 -35.14 -9.54 5.97
C LYS A 244 -34.11 -9.88 4.88
N VAL A 245 -32.85 -9.46 5.04
CA VAL A 245 -31.78 -9.76 4.08
C VAL A 245 -31.42 -11.25 4.14
N ALA A 246 -31.30 -11.83 5.33
CA ALA A 246 -31.08 -13.25 5.54
C ALA A 246 -32.18 -14.08 4.85
N ALA A 247 -33.46 -13.79 5.09
CA ALA A 247 -34.57 -14.50 4.45
C ALA A 247 -34.56 -14.44 2.91
N ARG A 248 -34.06 -13.34 2.32
CA ARG A 248 -33.88 -13.23 0.86
C ARG A 248 -32.65 -13.98 0.38
N LEU A 249 -31.59 -14.02 1.18
CA LEU A 249 -30.38 -14.77 0.90
C LEU A 249 -30.66 -16.28 0.88
N GLU A 250 -31.53 -16.78 1.76
CA GLU A 250 -31.94 -18.19 1.82
C GLU A 250 -32.56 -18.69 0.50
N VAL A 251 -33.15 -17.80 -0.31
CA VAL A 251 -33.67 -18.14 -1.65
C VAL A 251 -32.53 -18.58 -2.59
N LEU A 252 -31.33 -18.02 -2.44
CA LEU A 252 -30.16 -18.44 -3.22
C LEU A 252 -29.62 -19.81 -2.79
N PHE A 253 -30.09 -20.32 -1.65
CA PHE A 253 -29.72 -21.59 -1.05
C PHE A 253 -30.89 -22.57 -0.96
N ASP A 254 -31.83 -22.51 -1.92
CA ASP A 254 -32.98 -23.42 -1.99
C ASP A 254 -33.85 -23.42 -0.71
N GLY A 255 -33.92 -22.28 -0.02
CA GLY A 255 -34.70 -22.10 1.21
C GLY A 255 -34.03 -22.61 2.48
N LEU A 256 -32.75 -23.01 2.43
CA LEU A 256 -32.00 -23.40 3.63
C LEU A 256 -31.79 -22.21 4.57
N THR A 257 -32.19 -22.36 5.84
CA THR A 257 -32.01 -21.32 6.86
C THR A 257 -30.56 -21.16 7.26
N ILE A 258 -29.99 -19.97 7.02
CA ILE A 258 -28.57 -19.71 7.28
C ILE A 258 -28.30 -19.53 8.78
N SER A 259 -27.45 -20.41 9.34
CA SER A 259 -27.06 -20.33 10.75
C SER A 259 -25.99 -19.25 10.99
N SER A 260 -25.86 -18.78 12.23
CA SER A 260 -24.78 -17.85 12.59
C SER A 260 -23.38 -18.46 12.36
N HIS A 261 -23.23 -19.77 12.52
CA HIS A 261 -21.96 -20.45 12.27
C HIS A 261 -21.60 -20.46 10.79
N THR A 262 -22.57 -20.76 9.92
CA THR A 262 -22.37 -20.76 8.46
C THR A 262 -22.09 -19.36 7.93
N THR A 263 -22.80 -18.34 8.45
CA THR A 263 -22.52 -16.93 8.14
C THR A 263 -21.06 -16.57 8.45
N HIS A 264 -20.56 -16.99 9.61
CA HIS A 264 -19.17 -16.74 10.01
C HIS A 264 -18.15 -17.48 9.15
N GLN A 265 -18.43 -18.74 8.79
CA GLN A 265 -17.58 -19.50 7.86
C GLN A 265 -17.48 -18.82 6.49
N LEU A 266 -18.61 -18.32 5.97
CA LEU A 266 -18.65 -17.59 4.71
C LEU A 266 -17.89 -16.26 4.81
N ALA A 267 -18.14 -15.45 5.85
CA ALA A 267 -17.42 -14.18 6.05
C ALA A 267 -15.89 -14.38 6.12
N GLY A 268 -15.43 -15.39 6.86
CA GLY A 268 -14.01 -15.76 6.93
C GLY A 268 -13.43 -16.22 5.59
N ALA A 269 -14.21 -16.93 4.77
CA ALA A 269 -13.81 -17.33 3.42
C ALA A 269 -13.67 -16.13 2.48
N ALA A 270 -14.56 -15.13 2.57
CA ALA A 270 -14.43 -13.89 1.81
C ALA A 270 -13.18 -13.11 2.19
N ASP A 271 -12.85 -13.04 3.49
CA ASP A 271 -11.60 -12.42 3.97
C ASP A 271 -10.37 -13.12 3.38
N ALA A 272 -10.30 -14.44 3.49
CA ALA A 272 -9.19 -15.23 2.95
C ALA A 272 -9.10 -15.14 1.42
N TRP A 273 -10.24 -15.03 0.72
CA TRP A 273 -10.27 -14.80 -0.73
C TRP A 273 -9.67 -13.44 -1.08
N PHE A 274 -10.10 -12.37 -0.40
CA PHE A 274 -9.70 -11.02 -0.71
C PHE A 274 -8.20 -10.79 -0.50
N GLU A 275 -7.61 -11.37 0.55
CA GLU A 275 -6.16 -11.25 0.82
C GLU A 275 -5.27 -11.90 -0.26
N ARG A 276 -5.78 -12.90 -0.98
CA ARG A 276 -5.03 -13.66 -2.00
C ARG A 276 -5.35 -13.25 -3.44
N ALA A 277 -6.44 -12.53 -3.64
CA ALA A 277 -6.92 -12.14 -4.96
C ALA A 277 -6.08 -11.02 -5.58
N THR A 278 -5.96 -11.03 -6.92
CA THR A 278 -5.39 -9.90 -7.67
C THR A 278 -6.34 -8.70 -7.64
N GLU A 279 -5.82 -7.49 -7.84
CA GLU A 279 -6.65 -6.27 -7.85
C GLU A 279 -7.78 -6.33 -8.89
N ALA A 280 -7.53 -6.88 -10.08
CA ALA A 280 -8.56 -7.06 -11.10
C ALA A 280 -9.69 -8.00 -10.63
N ALA A 281 -9.34 -9.10 -9.94
CA ALA A 281 -10.32 -10.02 -9.40
C ALA A 281 -11.13 -9.37 -8.27
N LYS A 282 -10.47 -8.62 -7.36
CA LYS A 282 -11.13 -7.87 -6.28
C LYS A 282 -12.17 -6.91 -6.83
N GLN A 283 -11.82 -6.11 -7.84
CA GLN A 283 -12.75 -5.16 -8.48
C GLN A 283 -13.96 -5.88 -9.07
N GLN A 284 -13.75 -7.00 -9.78
CA GLN A 284 -14.83 -7.79 -10.35
C GLN A 284 -15.77 -8.34 -9.26
N GLN A 285 -15.23 -8.88 -8.17
CA GLN A 285 -16.06 -9.42 -7.09
C GLN A 285 -16.77 -8.34 -6.27
N VAL A 286 -16.16 -7.18 -6.08
CA VAL A 286 -16.85 -6.04 -5.45
C VAL A 286 -18.03 -5.58 -6.30
N ALA A 287 -17.89 -5.55 -7.63
CA ALA A 287 -19.02 -5.24 -8.53
C ALA A 287 -20.15 -6.27 -8.42
N ARG A 288 -19.82 -7.57 -8.30
CA ARG A 288 -20.82 -8.63 -8.07
C ARG A 288 -21.51 -8.46 -6.71
N TYR A 289 -20.74 -8.17 -5.66
CA TYR A 289 -21.27 -7.85 -4.34
C TYR A 289 -22.24 -6.66 -4.38
N GLU A 290 -21.92 -5.59 -5.11
CA GLU A 290 -22.81 -4.44 -5.25
C GLU A 290 -24.13 -4.82 -5.95
N SER A 291 -24.07 -5.61 -7.03
CA SER A 291 -25.26 -6.15 -7.70
C SER A 291 -26.12 -6.98 -6.74
N LEU A 292 -25.48 -7.85 -5.96
CA LEU A 292 -26.13 -8.71 -4.98
C LEU A 292 -26.81 -7.90 -3.86
N VAL A 293 -26.15 -6.86 -3.36
CA VAL A 293 -26.72 -5.94 -2.37
C VAL A 293 -28.02 -5.32 -2.88
N THR A 294 -28.05 -4.87 -4.14
CA THR A 294 -29.26 -4.32 -4.76
C THR A 294 -30.35 -5.37 -4.95
N GLN A 295 -29.99 -6.56 -5.43
CA GLN A 295 -30.92 -7.67 -5.60
C GLN A 295 -31.61 -8.07 -4.29
N LEU A 296 -30.84 -8.15 -3.19
CA LEU A 296 -31.33 -8.53 -1.87
C LEU A 296 -31.90 -7.34 -1.08
N LYS A 297 -31.84 -6.12 -1.63
CA LYS A 297 -32.17 -4.84 -0.97
C LYS A 297 -31.49 -4.71 0.40
N ALA A 298 -30.19 -4.97 0.41
CA ALA A 298 -29.34 -4.99 1.59
C ALA A 298 -28.63 -3.65 1.86
N GLU A 299 -28.99 -2.57 1.15
CA GLU A 299 -28.37 -1.25 1.28
C GLU A 299 -28.43 -0.71 2.72
N SER A 300 -29.49 -1.07 3.45
CA SER A 300 -29.64 -0.72 4.87
C SER A 300 -28.56 -1.29 5.81
N LEU A 301 -27.76 -2.26 5.34
CA LEU A 301 -26.64 -2.85 6.10
C LEU A 301 -25.29 -2.15 5.79
N ALA A 302 -25.27 -1.20 4.86
CA ALA A 302 -24.03 -0.57 4.36
C ALA A 302 -23.13 0.03 5.46
N ALA A 303 -23.71 0.59 6.52
CA ALA A 303 -22.95 1.17 7.63
C ALA A 303 -21.98 0.17 8.30
N HIS A 304 -22.34 -1.12 8.32
CA HIS A 304 -21.56 -2.19 8.94
C HIS A 304 -20.79 -3.05 7.93
N ALA A 305 -21.20 -3.05 6.66
CA ALA A 305 -20.49 -3.76 5.59
C ALA A 305 -19.06 -3.21 5.39
N ARG A 306 -18.11 -4.04 4.98
CA ARG A 306 -16.76 -3.59 4.59
C ARG A 306 -16.60 -3.35 3.10
N TYR A 307 -17.52 -3.85 2.29
CA TYR A 307 -17.39 -3.88 0.84
C TYR A 307 -18.29 -2.88 0.12
N GLY A 308 -17.82 -2.39 -1.02
CA GLY A 308 -18.59 -1.60 -1.97
C GLY A 308 -18.84 -0.13 -1.61
N SER A 309 -19.33 0.61 -2.61
CA SER A 309 -19.46 2.07 -2.59
C SER A 309 -20.46 2.59 -1.55
N ALA A 310 -21.51 1.82 -1.25
CA ALA A 310 -22.47 2.19 -0.21
C ALA A 310 -21.83 2.18 1.19
N ALA A 311 -21.00 1.18 1.48
CA ALA A 311 -20.27 1.10 2.74
C ALA A 311 -19.23 2.21 2.88
N LEU A 312 -18.55 2.56 1.78
CA LEU A 312 -17.64 3.69 1.74
C LEU A 312 -18.37 4.99 2.09
N ARG A 313 -19.51 5.27 1.45
CA ARG A 313 -20.31 6.48 1.75
C ARG A 313 -20.72 6.59 3.22
N GLU A 314 -21.22 5.50 3.81
CA GLU A 314 -21.63 5.50 5.23
C GLU A 314 -20.42 5.68 6.17
N LYS A 315 -19.26 5.09 5.86
CA LYS A 315 -18.02 5.29 6.63
C LYS A 315 -17.51 6.72 6.53
N THR A 316 -17.52 7.27 5.33
CA THR A 316 -17.17 8.67 5.06
C THR A 316 -18.06 9.63 5.85
N LYS A 317 -19.38 9.42 5.83
CA LYS A 317 -20.34 10.21 6.59
C LYS A 317 -20.12 10.10 8.10
N ALA A 318 -19.91 8.87 8.61
CA ALA A 318 -19.66 8.66 10.03
C ALA A 318 -18.33 9.29 10.49
N PHE A 319 -17.30 9.25 9.63
CA PHE A 319 -16.02 9.91 9.90
C PHE A 319 -16.18 11.44 9.88
N ALA A 320 -16.87 12.00 8.89
CA ALA A 320 -17.18 13.43 8.82
C ALA A 320 -17.96 13.92 10.05
N SER A 321 -18.94 13.15 10.54
CA SER A 321 -19.67 13.47 11.78
C SER A 321 -18.74 13.54 12.99
N ALA A 322 -17.85 12.56 13.15
CA ALA A 322 -16.89 12.54 14.25
C ALA A 322 -15.90 13.72 14.21
N LEU A 323 -15.52 14.16 13.00
CA LEU A 323 -14.72 15.38 12.82
C LEU A 323 -15.50 16.64 13.22
N ASN A 324 -16.75 16.77 12.80
CA ASN A 324 -17.60 17.92 13.13
C ASN A 324 -17.89 18.04 14.62
N GLU A 325 -18.04 16.90 15.30
CA GLU A 325 -18.21 16.83 16.76
C GLU A 325 -16.91 17.09 17.53
N LEU A 326 -15.77 17.22 16.84
CA LEU A 326 -14.43 17.28 17.43
C LEU A 326 -14.18 16.13 18.42
N ASN A 327 -14.72 14.93 18.14
CA ASN A 327 -14.57 13.77 19.00
C ASN A 327 -13.39 12.92 18.54
N LEU A 328 -12.22 13.14 19.13
CA LEU A 328 -10.98 12.48 18.71
C LEU A 328 -11.08 10.94 18.74
N SER A 329 -11.63 10.38 19.82
CA SER A 329 -11.74 8.91 19.97
C SER A 329 -12.59 8.28 18.87
N GLN A 330 -13.70 8.94 18.50
CA GLN A 330 -14.53 8.52 17.38
C GLN A 330 -13.82 8.77 16.05
N ALA A 331 -13.17 9.93 15.86
CA ALA A 331 -12.47 10.25 14.62
C ALA A 331 -11.40 9.19 14.29
N ILE A 332 -10.58 8.77 15.28
CA ILE A 332 -9.58 7.70 15.13
C ILE A 332 -10.27 6.37 14.79
N SER A 333 -11.30 5.98 15.54
CA SER A 333 -12.03 4.73 15.31
C SER A 333 -12.69 4.68 13.92
N ARG A 334 -13.30 5.79 13.47
CA ARG A 334 -13.95 5.90 12.16
C ARG A 334 -12.94 5.98 11.03
N PHE A 335 -11.81 6.65 11.23
CA PHE A 335 -10.70 6.64 10.27
C PHE A 335 -10.16 5.21 10.09
N GLY A 336 -9.94 4.46 11.17
CA GLY A 336 -9.53 3.06 11.09
C GLY A 336 -10.52 2.18 10.31
N ARG A 337 -11.84 2.38 10.53
CA ARG A 337 -12.88 1.68 9.75
C ARG A 337 -12.90 2.09 8.28
N LEU A 338 -12.60 3.34 7.97
CA LEU A 338 -12.51 3.85 6.61
C LEU A 338 -11.29 3.24 5.88
N MET A 339 -10.14 3.12 6.56
CA MET A 339 -8.93 2.47 6.03
C MET A 339 -9.09 0.96 5.87
N ALA A 340 -9.89 0.31 6.73
CA ALA A 340 -10.22 -1.10 6.61
C ALA A 340 -11.28 -1.43 5.53
N HIS A 341 -11.79 -0.41 4.81
CA HIS A 341 -12.73 -0.59 3.71
C HIS A 341 -12.09 -1.36 2.55
N ARG A 342 -12.86 -2.24 1.91
CA ARG A 342 -12.43 -3.06 0.78
C ARG A 342 -13.34 -2.81 -0.43
N GLY A 343 -12.84 -2.15 -1.46
CA GLY A 343 -13.67 -1.70 -2.56
C GLY A 343 -12.99 -0.60 -3.36
N PRO A 344 -13.72 0.40 -3.89
CA PRO A 344 -13.11 1.59 -4.43
C PRO A 344 -12.11 2.17 -3.42
N VAL A 345 -10.83 2.15 -3.78
CA VAL A 345 -9.74 2.48 -2.87
C VAL A 345 -9.65 4.00 -2.74
N LEU A 346 -9.53 4.48 -1.50
CA LEU A 346 -9.13 5.86 -1.25
C LEU A 346 -7.69 6.03 -1.75
N ASN A 347 -7.46 6.96 -2.67
CA ASN A 347 -6.11 7.25 -3.11
C ASN A 347 -5.28 7.81 -1.93
N SER A 348 -3.95 7.78 -2.07
CA SER A 348 -3.02 8.24 -1.03
C SER A 348 -3.25 9.70 -0.59
N ARG A 349 -3.80 10.55 -1.46
CA ARG A 349 -4.14 11.94 -1.11
C ARG A 349 -5.35 12.00 -0.17
N SER A 350 -6.41 11.25 -0.48
CA SER A 350 -7.60 11.16 0.38
C SER A 350 -7.25 10.57 1.76
N GLU A 351 -6.41 9.55 1.81
CA GLU A 351 -5.91 8.99 3.07
C GLU A 351 -5.15 10.05 3.88
N LEU A 352 -4.22 10.77 3.24
CA LEU A 352 -3.45 11.82 3.90
C LEU A 352 -4.34 12.96 4.42
N ARG A 353 -5.37 13.37 3.67
CA ARG A 353 -6.36 14.36 4.14
C ARG A 353 -7.10 13.87 5.38
N CYS A 354 -7.58 12.63 5.37
CA CYS A 354 -8.24 12.06 6.55
C CYS A 354 -7.31 12.04 7.77
N LYS A 355 -6.04 11.66 7.59
CA LYS A 355 -5.02 11.67 8.64
C LYS A 355 -4.77 13.08 9.19
N MET A 356 -4.63 14.08 8.31
CA MET A 356 -4.45 15.48 8.72
C MET A 356 -5.68 16.03 9.44
N ALA A 357 -6.89 15.62 9.06
CA ALA A 357 -8.10 15.99 9.77
C ALA A 357 -8.14 15.42 11.20
N VAL A 358 -7.77 14.14 11.41
CA VAL A 358 -7.66 13.56 12.75
C VAL A 358 -6.63 14.31 13.59
N ARG A 359 -5.48 14.66 13.02
CA ARG A 359 -4.43 15.45 13.69
C ARG A 359 -4.91 16.84 14.12
N LEU A 360 -5.71 17.52 13.29
CA LEU A 360 -6.29 18.82 13.67
C LEU A 360 -7.33 18.69 14.78
N VAL A 361 -8.16 17.64 14.77
CA VAL A 361 -9.07 17.34 15.89
C VAL A 361 -8.27 17.07 17.17
N SER A 362 -7.17 16.31 17.06
CA SER A 362 -6.25 16.04 18.17
C SER A 362 -5.67 17.34 18.74
N TRP A 363 -5.15 18.22 17.88
CA TRP A 363 -4.66 19.53 18.30
C TRP A 363 -5.73 20.35 19.01
N LEU A 364 -6.91 20.49 18.40
CA LEU A 364 -8.00 21.30 18.94
C LEU A 364 -8.50 20.81 20.31
N THR A 365 -8.44 19.50 20.56
CA THR A 365 -9.00 18.88 21.78
C THR A 365 -7.99 18.65 22.88
N GLN A 366 -6.70 18.47 22.56
CA GLN A 366 -5.67 18.07 23.53
C GLN A 366 -4.70 19.19 23.94
N THR A 367 -4.63 20.29 23.19
CA THR A 367 -3.64 21.35 23.46
C THR A 367 -4.28 22.60 24.08
N ALA A 368 -3.54 23.26 24.96
CA ALA A 368 -4.02 24.45 25.67
C ALA A 368 -4.05 25.70 24.77
N THR A 369 -5.10 26.51 24.89
CA THR A 369 -5.27 27.76 24.12
C THR A 369 -4.37 28.92 24.59
N ALA A 370 -3.56 28.71 25.64
CA ALA A 370 -2.64 29.71 26.15
C ALA A 370 -1.29 29.65 25.41
N PHE A 371 -0.89 30.78 24.84
CA PHE A 371 0.41 30.95 24.19
C PHE A 371 1.39 31.72 25.09
N PRO A 372 2.70 31.62 24.88
CA PRO A 372 3.66 32.51 25.51
C PRO A 372 3.50 33.95 25.00
N SER A 373 4.22 34.89 25.61
CA SER A 373 4.28 36.29 25.19
C SER A 373 5.61 36.70 24.60
N ALA A 374 6.70 36.02 24.96
CA ALA A 374 8.05 36.34 24.50
C ALA A 374 8.28 35.85 23.06
N LEU A 375 8.91 36.68 22.23
CA LEU A 375 9.13 36.40 20.80
C LEU A 375 9.85 35.07 20.56
N ASN A 376 10.92 34.79 21.31
CA ASN A 376 11.72 33.57 21.14
C ASN A 376 10.92 32.30 21.48
N ALA A 377 10.11 32.35 22.55
CA ALA A 377 9.24 31.23 22.93
C ALA A 377 8.09 31.02 21.93
N LEU A 378 7.56 32.12 21.35
CA LEU A 378 6.58 32.03 20.27
C LEU A 378 7.20 31.41 19.01
N ALA A 379 8.42 31.79 18.63
CA ALA A 379 9.10 31.18 17.48
C ALA A 379 9.36 29.67 17.67
N GLU A 380 9.81 29.27 18.85
CA GLU A 380 9.97 27.85 19.20
C GLU A 380 8.63 27.09 19.15
N GLN A 381 7.55 27.67 19.70
CA GLN A 381 6.22 27.06 19.62
C GLN A 381 5.70 27.02 18.17
N TYR A 382 6.01 28.03 17.35
CA TYR A 382 5.64 28.00 15.94
C TYR A 382 6.29 26.82 15.24
N ARG A 383 7.62 26.66 15.37
CA ARG A 383 8.33 25.55 14.72
C ARG A 383 7.83 24.17 15.21
N ASN A 384 7.71 24.01 16.52
CA ASN A 384 7.48 22.70 17.13
C ASN A 384 6.00 22.28 17.14
N GLU A 385 5.07 23.23 16.95
CA GLU A 385 3.63 22.97 17.07
C GLU A 385 2.82 23.61 15.96
N ILE A 386 2.85 24.94 15.84
CA ILE A 386 1.88 25.67 14.98
C ILE A 386 2.15 25.47 13.49
N ALA A 387 3.40 25.33 13.07
CA ALA A 387 3.75 25.03 11.67
C ALA A 387 3.23 23.65 11.24
N TRP A 388 3.11 22.69 12.16
CA TRP A 388 2.49 21.38 11.90
C TRP A 388 0.98 21.54 11.67
N VAL A 389 0.32 22.42 12.43
CA VAL A 389 -1.08 22.79 12.22
C VAL A 389 -1.26 23.43 10.85
N ASP A 390 -0.40 24.37 10.47
CA ASP A 390 -0.42 25.03 9.15
C ASP A 390 -0.19 24.02 8.02
N TRP A 391 0.68 23.03 8.22
CA TRP A 391 0.86 21.93 7.26
C TRP A 391 -0.43 21.13 7.08
N ALA A 392 -1.03 20.66 8.17
CA ALA A 392 -2.28 19.91 8.12
C ALA A 392 -3.42 20.71 7.48
N GLN A 393 -3.55 22.00 7.79
CA GLN A 393 -4.52 22.88 7.14
C GLN A 393 -4.30 23.01 5.64
N THR A 394 -3.04 23.10 5.20
CA THR A 394 -2.68 23.21 3.79
C THR A 394 -3.12 21.97 3.01
N VAL A 395 -2.94 20.79 3.58
CA VAL A 395 -3.40 19.52 2.98
C VAL A 395 -4.93 19.49 2.81
N LEU A 396 -5.68 20.05 3.76
CA LEU A 396 -7.16 20.06 3.69
C LEU A 396 -7.72 21.09 2.70
N LEU A 397 -6.90 21.96 2.12
CA LEU A 397 -7.35 22.93 1.12
C LEU A 397 -7.75 22.33 -0.22
N GLU A 398 -7.25 21.13 -0.52
CA GLU A 398 -7.58 20.42 -1.77
C GLU A 398 -9.05 19.96 -1.82
N GLY A 399 -9.80 20.09 -0.72
CA GLY A 399 -11.19 19.66 -0.62
C GLY A 399 -11.33 18.14 -0.61
N ASP A 400 -12.53 17.65 -0.91
CA ASP A 400 -12.81 16.24 -1.12
C ASP A 400 -14.00 16.06 -2.07
N ASP A 401 -14.06 14.94 -2.78
CA ASP A 401 -15.18 14.62 -3.67
C ASP A 401 -16.46 14.30 -2.87
N SER A 402 -16.33 13.87 -1.62
CA SER A 402 -17.44 13.73 -0.69
C SER A 402 -17.86 15.08 -0.12
N ALA A 403 -19.12 15.47 -0.34
CA ALA A 403 -19.69 16.66 0.25
C ALA A 403 -19.64 16.67 1.80
N ASP A 404 -19.80 15.50 2.44
CA ASP A 404 -19.72 15.35 3.89
C ASP A 404 -18.30 15.70 4.40
N LEU A 405 -17.25 15.16 3.76
CA LEU A 405 -15.86 15.47 4.12
C LEU A 405 -15.47 16.90 3.76
N ALA A 406 -15.86 17.38 2.59
CA ALA A 406 -15.57 18.75 2.17
C ALA A 406 -16.11 19.77 3.18
N ASN A 407 -17.35 19.57 3.65
CA ASN A 407 -17.92 20.40 4.71
C ASN A 407 -17.16 20.26 6.04
N ALA A 408 -16.88 19.02 6.47
CA ALA A 408 -16.16 18.78 7.73
C ALA A 408 -14.75 19.39 7.73
N TYR A 409 -14.02 19.29 6.62
CA TYR A 409 -12.71 19.92 6.45
C TYR A 409 -12.81 21.45 6.48
N GLY A 410 -13.85 22.03 5.87
CA GLY A 410 -14.12 23.47 5.93
C GLY A 410 -14.33 23.96 7.37
N LEU A 411 -15.20 23.30 8.12
CA LEU A 411 -15.48 23.61 9.53
C LEU A 411 -14.23 23.45 10.41
N LEU A 412 -13.48 22.38 10.21
CA LEU A 412 -12.26 22.09 10.96
C LEU A 412 -11.18 23.16 10.70
N ARG A 413 -11.02 23.60 9.46
CA ARG A 413 -10.12 24.71 9.10
C ARG A 413 -10.54 26.02 9.75
N GLU A 414 -11.83 26.34 9.78
CA GLU A 414 -12.30 27.57 10.44
C GLU A 414 -12.06 27.55 11.95
N ASN A 415 -12.39 26.44 12.62
CA ASN A 415 -12.09 26.25 14.05
C ASN A 415 -10.60 26.38 14.35
N THR A 416 -9.76 25.83 13.47
CA THR A 416 -8.30 25.94 13.58
C THR A 416 -7.84 27.38 13.41
N ARG A 417 -8.37 28.09 12.40
CA ARG A 417 -8.03 29.49 12.11
C ARG A 417 -8.31 30.42 13.28
N VAL A 418 -9.46 30.30 13.94
CA VAL A 418 -9.81 31.15 15.09
C VAL A 418 -8.74 31.11 16.17
N ARG A 419 -8.22 29.91 16.48
CA ARG A 419 -7.15 29.74 17.46
C ARG A 419 -5.79 30.18 16.93
N ARG A 420 -5.52 29.97 15.64
CA ARG A 420 -4.28 30.42 14.98
C ARG A 420 -4.19 31.95 14.99
N ASP A 421 -5.27 32.67 14.69
CA ASP A 421 -5.28 34.13 14.63
C ASP A 421 -4.88 34.78 15.99
N LEU A 422 -5.18 34.12 17.12
CA LEU A 422 -4.70 34.55 18.44
C LEU A 422 -3.18 34.43 18.58
N PHE A 423 -2.59 33.37 18.02
CA PHE A 423 -1.14 33.17 18.01
C PHE A 423 -0.45 34.24 17.15
N ASP A 424 -0.97 34.52 15.96
CA ASP A 424 -0.39 35.51 15.05
C ASP A 424 -0.36 36.90 15.63
N ARG A 425 -1.47 37.30 16.27
CA ARG A 425 -1.56 38.58 16.93
C ARG A 425 -0.48 38.71 17.99
N ARG A 426 -0.32 37.70 18.85
CA ARG A 426 0.71 37.71 19.91
C ARG A 426 2.13 37.73 19.35
N PHE A 427 2.39 36.94 18.30
CA PHE A 427 3.66 36.97 17.60
C PHE A 427 3.96 38.36 17.05
N ALA A 428 3.01 38.96 16.34
CA ALA A 428 3.15 40.30 15.78
C ALA A 428 3.40 41.36 16.86
N GLU A 429 2.64 41.35 17.94
CA GLU A 429 2.82 42.26 19.09
C GLU A 429 4.23 42.11 19.70
N SER A 430 4.73 40.86 19.84
CA SER A 430 6.06 40.59 20.40
C SER A 430 7.22 41.11 19.55
N LEU A 431 7.06 41.20 18.22
CA LEU A 431 8.08 41.75 17.31
C LEU A 431 8.42 43.22 17.58
N SER A 432 7.49 43.97 18.20
CA SER A 432 7.70 45.38 18.56
C SER A 432 8.48 45.57 19.87
N ALA A 433 8.49 44.56 20.73
CA ALA A 433 8.99 44.65 22.10
C ALA A 433 10.30 43.86 22.32
N ASP A 434 10.48 42.75 21.59
CA ASP A 434 11.57 41.81 21.79
C ASP A 434 12.51 41.75 20.58
N GLN A 435 13.62 41.03 20.74
CA GLN A 435 14.57 40.73 19.66
C GLN A 435 14.92 39.23 19.66
N PRO A 436 15.36 38.69 18.51
CA PRO A 436 15.95 37.35 18.44
C PRO A 436 17.08 37.17 19.46
N ASN A 437 17.10 36.06 20.19
CA ASN A 437 18.14 35.72 21.15
C ASN A 437 19.46 35.29 20.49
N GLY A 438 19.44 35.05 19.18
CA GLY A 438 20.60 34.66 18.40
C GLY A 438 20.99 33.19 18.57
N THR A 439 20.17 32.36 19.21
CA THR A 439 20.37 30.92 19.40
C THR A 439 19.19 30.12 18.85
N SER A 440 18.03 30.11 19.53
CA SER A 440 16.83 29.43 19.04
C SER A 440 16.08 30.23 17.98
N LEU A 441 16.12 31.56 18.08
CA LEU A 441 15.68 32.48 17.03
C LEU A 441 16.87 33.32 16.59
N ILE A 442 17.27 33.17 15.33
CA ILE A 442 18.45 33.81 14.76
C ILE A 442 17.99 34.88 13.75
N PRO A 443 18.46 36.13 13.82
CA PRO A 443 18.25 37.09 12.74
C PRO A 443 18.81 36.51 11.44
N ILE A 444 18.07 36.60 10.32
CA ILE A 444 18.47 35.93 9.08
C ILE A 444 19.87 36.30 8.59
N GLU A 445 20.31 37.54 8.86
CA GLU A 445 21.66 38.04 8.58
C GLU A 445 22.79 37.34 9.35
N ASP A 446 22.51 36.64 10.45
CA ASP A 446 23.52 35.91 11.25
C ASP A 446 23.67 34.44 10.82
N ALA A 447 22.82 33.96 9.90
CA ALA A 447 22.68 32.53 9.62
C ALA A 447 23.92 31.89 9.00
N LEU A 448 24.71 32.64 8.22
CA LEU A 448 25.95 32.11 7.63
C LEU A 448 26.97 31.76 8.72
N ASP A 449 27.19 32.66 9.68
CA ASP A 449 28.15 32.44 10.76
C ASP A 449 27.66 31.41 11.78
N LYS A 450 26.37 31.44 12.12
CA LYS A 450 25.82 30.58 13.16
C LYS A 450 25.46 29.18 12.69
N CYS A 451 25.05 29.01 11.43
CA CYS A 451 24.53 27.73 10.94
C CYS A 451 25.39 27.13 9.82
N VAL A 452 25.85 27.93 8.85
CA VAL A 452 26.51 27.40 7.63
C VAL A 452 28.01 27.20 7.83
N ALA A 453 28.71 28.15 8.45
CA ALA A 453 30.14 28.07 8.72
C ALA A 453 30.51 26.88 9.60
N PRO A 454 29.77 26.51 10.67
CA PRO A 454 30.04 25.30 11.42
C PRO A 454 29.93 24.01 10.59
N VAL A 455 28.95 23.92 9.69
CA VAL A 455 28.80 22.77 8.76
C VAL A 455 29.99 22.71 7.80
N ALA A 456 30.41 23.86 7.27
CA ALA A 456 31.57 23.97 6.38
C ALA A 456 32.90 23.68 7.11
N ALA A 457 33.00 23.93 8.42
CA ALA A 457 34.16 23.55 9.20
C ALA A 457 34.27 22.02 9.37
N ALA A 458 33.12 21.34 9.48
CA ALA A 458 33.05 19.89 9.63
C ALA A 458 33.25 19.12 8.30
N GLY A 459 33.06 19.75 7.14
CA GLY A 459 33.08 19.04 5.87
C GLY A 459 32.83 19.92 4.65
N ARG A 460 32.56 19.30 3.49
CA ARG A 460 32.08 20.05 2.32
C ARG A 460 30.60 20.36 2.52
N SER A 461 30.19 21.59 2.24
CA SER A 461 28.82 22.06 2.49
C SER A 461 28.14 22.47 1.19
N LEU A 462 26.85 22.15 1.09
CA LEU A 462 25.91 22.66 0.12
C LEU A 462 24.78 23.39 0.85
N LEU A 463 24.70 24.71 0.70
CA LEU A 463 23.56 25.51 1.16
C LEU A 463 22.50 25.57 0.06
N ILE A 464 21.27 25.18 0.35
CA ILE A 464 20.12 25.30 -0.54
C ILE A 464 19.15 26.31 0.08
N VAL A 465 19.02 27.47 -0.57
CA VAL A 465 18.04 28.50 -0.22
C VAL A 465 16.84 28.32 -1.14
N VAL A 466 15.69 27.96 -0.58
CA VAL A 466 14.44 27.80 -1.33
C VAL A 466 13.60 29.07 -1.15
N ASP A 467 13.52 29.89 -2.20
CA ASP A 467 12.82 31.19 -2.21
C ASP A 467 11.32 31.02 -1.90
N GLY A 468 10.86 31.64 -0.79
CA GLY A 468 9.48 31.58 -0.31
C GLY A 468 9.09 30.33 0.49
N MET A 469 10.04 29.48 0.90
CA MET A 469 9.75 28.27 1.68
C MET A 469 9.42 28.59 3.15
N SER A 470 8.16 28.38 3.53
CA SER A 470 7.70 28.42 4.91
C SER A 470 8.05 27.13 5.66
N ILE A 471 8.02 27.15 6.99
CA ILE A 471 8.26 25.95 7.82
C ILE A 471 7.29 24.79 7.46
N PRO A 472 5.98 25.01 7.24
CA PRO A 472 5.07 23.95 6.79
C PRO A 472 5.49 23.27 5.48
N VAL A 473 5.98 24.04 4.50
CA VAL A 473 6.52 23.50 3.24
C VAL A 473 7.78 22.66 3.52
N PHE A 474 8.64 23.14 4.40
CA PHE A 474 9.83 22.41 4.80
C PHE A 474 9.51 21.11 5.54
N LEU A 475 8.51 21.08 6.44
CA LEU A 475 8.09 19.84 7.13
C LEU A 475 7.64 18.77 6.14
N GLU A 476 6.97 19.17 5.06
CA GLU A 476 6.61 18.27 3.97
C GLU A 476 7.83 17.76 3.20
N LEU A 477 8.74 18.66 2.82
CA LEU A 477 9.99 18.30 2.14
C LEU A 477 10.86 17.38 3.02
N HIS A 478 10.91 17.65 4.33
CA HIS A 478 11.64 16.86 5.31
C HIS A 478 11.17 15.40 5.30
N HIS A 479 9.85 15.17 5.25
CA HIS A 479 9.31 13.81 5.15
C HIS A 479 9.84 13.08 3.90
N SER A 480 9.84 13.76 2.76
CA SER A 480 10.37 13.23 1.50
C SER A 480 11.90 12.98 1.56
N LEU A 481 12.67 13.87 2.19
CA LEU A 481 14.11 13.71 2.41
C LEU A 481 14.42 12.45 3.23
N SER A 482 13.69 12.25 4.34
CA SER A 482 13.87 11.10 5.23
C SER A 482 13.56 9.78 4.51
N GLU A 483 12.51 9.71 3.69
CA GLU A 483 12.20 8.53 2.85
C GLU A 483 13.32 8.20 1.84
N HIS A 484 14.07 9.20 1.41
CA HIS A 484 15.19 9.04 0.46
C HIS A 484 16.56 8.85 1.16
N GLY A 485 16.58 8.63 2.48
CA GLY A 485 17.78 8.28 3.24
C GLY A 485 18.67 9.46 3.66
N TRP A 486 18.14 10.68 3.58
CA TRP A 486 18.78 11.86 4.17
C TRP A 486 18.43 11.93 5.65
N VAL A 487 19.47 12.03 6.48
CA VAL A 487 19.35 12.06 7.94
C VAL A 487 19.69 13.47 8.41
N GLN A 488 18.78 14.08 9.17
CA GLN A 488 19.00 15.38 9.77
C GLN A 488 19.98 15.27 10.96
N PHE A 489 20.84 16.28 11.10
CA PHE A 489 21.82 16.34 12.18
C PHE A 489 22.04 17.79 12.65
N GLU A 490 22.44 17.93 13.90
CA GLU A 490 22.70 19.20 14.56
C GLU A 490 23.90 19.13 15.51
N ARG A 491 24.40 20.28 15.95
CA ARG A 491 25.48 20.33 16.95
C ARG A 491 24.92 19.97 18.32
N ALA A 492 25.65 19.14 19.07
CA ALA A 492 25.15 18.55 20.32
C ALA A 492 24.73 19.56 21.41
N GLU A 493 25.22 20.80 21.35
CA GLU A 493 24.97 21.86 22.33
C GLU A 493 23.99 22.95 21.84
N GLU A 494 23.49 22.84 20.60
CA GLU A 494 22.65 23.87 19.98
C GLU A 494 21.18 23.43 19.89
N SER A 495 20.25 24.37 20.08
CA SER A 495 18.84 24.16 19.83
C SER A 495 18.53 24.29 18.33
N CYS A 496 17.53 23.55 17.86
CA CYS A 496 17.08 23.62 16.47
C CYS A 496 16.73 25.07 16.10
N SER A 497 17.50 25.67 15.19
CA SER A 497 17.45 27.10 14.93
C SER A 497 16.33 27.45 13.95
N THR A 498 15.55 28.49 14.28
CA THR A 498 14.62 29.14 13.36
C THR A 498 15.17 30.51 13.00
N LEU A 499 15.06 30.93 11.74
CA LEU A 499 15.49 32.27 11.37
C LEU A 499 14.32 33.24 11.37
N LEU A 500 14.58 34.48 11.79
CA LEU A 500 13.68 35.61 11.62
C LEU A 500 14.11 36.40 10.38
N ALA A 501 13.28 36.34 9.33
CA ALA A 501 13.44 37.09 8.10
C ALA A 501 13.58 38.61 8.36
N MET A 502 14.04 39.35 7.34
CA MET A 502 13.93 40.79 7.38
C MET A 502 12.44 41.18 7.34
N LEU A 503 12.10 42.36 7.88
CA LEU A 503 10.76 42.91 7.80
C LEU A 503 10.83 44.28 7.11
N PRO A 504 10.02 44.55 6.07
CA PRO A 504 9.10 43.63 5.38
C PRO A 504 9.78 42.36 4.84
N SER A 505 9.09 41.22 4.89
CA SER A 505 9.61 39.89 4.49
C SER A 505 9.67 39.71 2.98
N THR A 506 10.43 40.56 2.31
CA THR A 506 10.64 40.51 0.85
C THR A 506 11.92 39.75 0.51
N THR A 507 11.96 39.16 -0.67
CA THR A 507 13.13 38.50 -1.25
C THR A 507 14.33 39.46 -1.28
N GLU A 508 14.14 40.69 -1.76
CA GLU A 508 15.22 41.66 -1.96
C GLU A 508 15.94 42.01 -0.66
N ALA A 509 15.22 42.07 0.46
CA ALA A 509 15.79 42.36 1.77
C ALA A 509 16.27 41.08 2.47
N SER A 510 15.43 40.05 2.54
CA SER A 510 15.70 38.87 3.38
C SER A 510 16.77 37.97 2.77
N ARG A 511 16.71 37.66 1.47
CA ARG A 511 17.71 36.82 0.81
C ARG A 511 19.05 37.52 0.69
N THR A 512 19.04 38.81 0.37
CA THR A 512 20.27 39.60 0.31
C THR A 512 20.93 39.66 1.68
N SER A 513 20.15 39.89 2.75
CA SER A 513 20.68 39.91 4.11
C SER A 513 21.25 38.57 4.55
N LEU A 514 20.56 37.46 4.21
CA LEU A 514 21.05 36.10 4.43
C LEU A 514 22.41 35.87 3.78
N LEU A 515 22.54 36.19 2.49
CA LEU A 515 23.72 35.84 1.69
C LEU A 515 24.88 36.84 1.83
N CYS A 516 24.61 38.05 2.31
CA CYS A 516 25.64 39.04 2.64
C CYS A 516 26.08 38.96 4.11
N GLY A 517 25.29 38.30 4.96
CA GLY A 517 25.50 38.20 6.40
C GLY A 517 25.43 39.54 7.15
N THR A 518 24.67 40.49 6.62
CA THR A 518 24.41 41.82 7.21
C THR A 518 23.07 42.34 6.71
N PRO A 519 22.32 43.13 7.49
CA PRO A 519 21.10 43.77 7.00
C PRO A 519 21.38 44.60 5.76
N CYS A 520 20.76 44.25 4.64
CA CYS A 520 20.82 44.98 3.37
C CYS A 520 19.71 44.53 2.41
N ALA A 521 19.44 45.36 1.41
CA ALA A 521 18.60 45.01 0.27
C ALA A 521 19.43 45.06 -1.02
N GLY A 522 19.14 44.17 -1.97
CA GLY A 522 19.96 44.04 -3.17
C GLY A 522 19.43 43.05 -4.19
N SER A 523 20.33 42.56 -5.03
CA SER A 523 20.02 41.63 -6.12
C SER A 523 20.98 40.44 -6.10
N ALA A 524 20.75 39.46 -6.98
CA ALA A 524 21.63 38.30 -7.15
C ALA A 524 23.11 38.66 -7.39
N SER A 525 23.42 39.82 -7.99
CA SER A 525 24.81 40.28 -8.17
C SER A 525 25.45 40.75 -6.86
N THR A 526 24.67 41.44 -6.01
CA THR A 526 25.06 41.83 -4.65
C THR A 526 25.34 40.58 -3.81
N GLU A 527 24.38 39.64 -3.82
CA GLU A 527 24.47 38.35 -3.13
C GLU A 527 25.74 37.58 -3.55
N ARG A 528 26.00 37.46 -4.86
CA ARG A 528 27.18 36.76 -5.40
C ARG A 528 28.50 37.40 -4.96
N SER A 529 28.56 38.73 -5.03
CA SER A 529 29.77 39.47 -4.68
C SER A 529 30.09 39.35 -3.19
N ALA A 530 29.08 39.47 -2.32
CA ALA A 530 29.26 39.36 -0.88
C ALA A 530 29.55 37.92 -0.43
N PHE A 531 28.80 36.94 -0.93
CA PHE A 531 28.94 35.54 -0.52
C PHE A 531 30.32 34.97 -0.85
N SER A 532 30.85 35.28 -2.03
CA SER A 532 32.19 34.83 -2.46
C SER A 532 33.35 35.45 -1.67
N ALA A 533 33.10 36.58 -1.01
CA ALA A 533 34.06 37.29 -0.16
C ALA A 533 33.77 37.14 1.34
N TYR A 534 32.79 36.31 1.74
CA TYR A 534 32.32 36.26 3.12
C TYR A 534 33.40 35.68 4.06
N PRO A 535 33.87 36.44 5.07
CA PRO A 535 35.11 36.12 5.78
C PRO A 535 35.19 34.72 6.41
N SER A 536 34.14 34.29 7.12
CA SER A 536 34.14 32.99 7.82
C SER A 536 34.10 31.80 6.85
N LEU A 537 33.42 31.94 5.71
CA LEU A 537 33.36 30.90 4.68
C LEU A 537 34.63 30.87 3.83
N VAL A 538 35.22 32.03 3.54
CA VAL A 538 36.52 32.15 2.84
C VAL A 538 37.64 31.54 3.70
N ALA A 539 37.65 31.77 5.02
CA ALA A 539 38.64 31.21 5.93
C ALA A 539 38.68 29.67 5.91
N LEU A 540 37.55 29.02 5.61
CA LEU A 540 37.41 27.56 5.50
C LEU A 540 37.69 27.03 4.08
N SER A 541 37.81 27.93 3.12
CA SER A 541 37.96 27.61 1.69
C SER A 541 39.42 27.54 1.27
N VAL A 542 39.71 26.74 0.24
CA VAL A 542 41.07 26.64 -0.32
C VAL A 542 41.34 27.86 -1.19
N ALA A 543 42.60 28.33 -1.19
CA ALA A 543 43.02 29.41 -2.08
C ALA A 543 42.66 29.11 -3.56
N GLY A 544 42.01 30.06 -4.23
CA GLY A 544 41.51 29.90 -5.60
C GLY A 544 40.17 29.14 -5.73
N LYS A 545 39.56 28.73 -4.61
CA LYS A 545 38.23 28.10 -4.55
C LYS A 545 37.35 28.79 -3.49
N PRO A 546 37.05 30.10 -3.66
CA PRO A 546 36.18 30.83 -2.73
C PRO A 546 34.77 30.21 -2.69
N PRO A 547 33.94 30.52 -1.67
CA PRO A 547 32.54 30.11 -1.66
C PRO A 547 31.84 30.46 -2.97
N ALA A 548 31.17 29.48 -3.58
CA ALA A 548 30.49 29.64 -4.85
C ALA A 548 28.98 29.69 -4.63
N ILE A 549 28.27 30.53 -5.38
CA ILE A 549 26.80 30.61 -5.34
C ILE A 549 26.22 30.60 -6.75
N PHE A 550 25.15 29.84 -6.91
CA PHE A 550 24.42 29.67 -8.18
C PHE A 550 22.96 30.05 -7.98
N HIS A 551 22.44 30.85 -8.91
CA HIS A 551 21.03 31.29 -8.92
C HIS A 551 20.27 30.59 -10.03
N LYS A 552 18.95 30.82 -10.12
CA LYS A 552 18.02 30.20 -11.08
C LYS A 552 18.57 29.98 -12.50
N ARG A 553 19.28 30.96 -13.07
CA ARG A 553 19.82 30.90 -14.44
C ARG A 553 21.04 29.99 -14.58
N ASP A 554 21.71 29.70 -13.48
CA ASP A 554 22.95 28.92 -13.44
C ASP A 554 22.70 27.46 -13.02
N LEU A 555 21.47 27.10 -12.65
CA LEU A 555 21.18 25.77 -12.09
C LEU A 555 21.13 24.67 -13.14
N LEU A 556 20.50 24.94 -14.28
CA LEU A 556 20.23 23.94 -15.30
C LEU A 556 20.89 24.33 -16.61
N ASP A 557 21.23 23.32 -17.41
CA ASP A 557 21.74 23.50 -18.76
C ASP A 557 20.66 24.10 -19.72
N SER A 558 21.02 24.28 -20.99
CA SER A 558 20.10 24.77 -22.01
C SER A 558 18.91 23.84 -22.29
N SER A 559 19.00 22.56 -21.92
CA SER A 559 17.86 21.63 -22.02
C SER A 559 16.86 21.84 -20.89
N GLY A 560 17.29 22.45 -19.78
CA GLY A 560 16.47 22.68 -18.60
C GLY A 560 16.13 21.38 -17.86
N VAL A 561 16.86 20.29 -18.11
CA VAL A 561 16.65 18.97 -17.48
C VAL A 561 17.81 18.62 -16.56
N THR A 562 19.05 18.86 -16.99
CA THR A 562 20.24 18.49 -16.21
C THR A 562 20.88 19.69 -15.53
N LEU A 563 21.63 19.46 -14.45
CA LEU A 563 22.42 20.50 -13.81
C LEU A 563 23.45 21.07 -14.78
N SER A 564 23.68 22.39 -14.72
CA SER A 564 24.71 23.04 -15.53
C SER A 564 26.10 22.47 -15.25
N ASP A 565 26.97 22.50 -16.26
CA ASP A 565 28.35 21.99 -16.13
C ASP A 565 29.14 22.72 -15.04
N ASP A 566 28.95 24.03 -14.91
CA ASP A 566 29.61 24.84 -13.88
C ASP A 566 29.18 24.43 -12.46
N LEU A 567 27.87 24.22 -12.24
CA LEU A 567 27.34 23.78 -10.95
C LEU A 567 27.79 22.35 -10.62
N ARG A 568 27.71 21.43 -11.59
CA ARG A 568 28.19 20.05 -11.41
C ARG A 568 29.69 20.01 -11.09
N THR A 569 30.47 20.84 -11.77
CA THR A 569 31.92 20.97 -11.51
C THR A 569 32.17 21.50 -10.10
N ALA A 570 31.44 22.54 -9.67
CA ALA A 570 31.57 23.08 -8.32
C ALA A 570 31.18 22.06 -7.24
N LEU A 571 30.12 21.28 -7.46
CA LEU A 571 29.65 20.26 -6.52
C LEU A 571 30.63 19.07 -6.42
N SER A 572 31.17 18.61 -7.54
CA SER A 572 32.10 17.47 -7.57
C SER A 572 33.54 17.81 -7.17
N ASP A 573 33.97 19.07 -7.28
CA ASP A 573 35.33 19.49 -6.88
C ASP A 573 35.53 19.38 -5.37
N THR A 574 36.39 18.45 -4.97
CA THR A 574 36.75 18.17 -3.56
C THR A 574 37.41 19.38 -2.86
N ARG A 575 38.01 20.32 -3.62
CA ARG A 575 38.59 21.56 -3.09
C ARG A 575 37.57 22.68 -2.92
N GLN A 576 36.40 22.58 -3.55
CA GLN A 576 35.31 23.55 -3.40
C GLN A 576 34.56 23.29 -2.10
N ARG A 577 34.95 24.00 -1.03
CA ARG A 577 34.44 23.77 0.33
C ARG A 577 32.95 24.07 0.46
N VAL A 578 32.54 25.24 -0.01
CA VAL A 578 31.17 25.76 0.14
C VAL A 578 30.57 26.03 -1.23
N VAL A 579 29.38 25.48 -1.46
CA VAL A 579 28.53 25.79 -2.60
C VAL A 579 27.17 26.21 -2.07
N ALA A 580 26.60 27.29 -2.61
CA ALA A 580 25.23 27.71 -2.33
C ALA A 580 24.40 27.69 -3.62
N VAL A 581 23.14 27.33 -3.49
CA VAL A 581 22.16 27.26 -4.58
C VAL A 581 20.88 27.95 -4.14
N VAL A 582 20.36 28.85 -4.98
CA VAL A 582 19.06 29.49 -4.77
C VAL A 582 18.04 28.87 -5.72
N ILE A 583 17.08 28.13 -5.17
CA ILE A 583 15.96 27.52 -5.90
C ILE A 583 14.75 28.45 -5.77
N ASN A 584 14.31 29.02 -6.89
CA ASN A 584 13.03 29.71 -6.94
C ASN A 584 11.95 28.74 -7.46
N ALA A 585 11.12 28.26 -6.54
CA ALA A 585 10.04 27.31 -6.82
C ALA A 585 8.74 27.70 -6.13
N VAL A 586 8.79 28.12 -4.85
CA VAL A 586 7.60 28.44 -4.08
C VAL A 586 7.03 29.79 -4.50
N ASP A 587 7.84 30.86 -4.47
CA ASP A 587 7.37 32.20 -4.84
C ASP A 587 6.85 32.29 -6.30
N ASP A 588 7.58 31.69 -7.25
CA ASP A 588 7.15 31.54 -8.65
C ASP A 588 5.77 30.85 -8.78
N HIS A 589 5.40 29.97 -7.85
CA HIS A 589 4.09 29.31 -7.82
C HIS A 589 2.99 30.22 -7.24
N LEU A 590 3.31 31.04 -6.24
CA LEU A 590 2.36 32.00 -5.64
C LEU A 590 1.88 33.05 -6.64
N MET A 591 2.68 33.35 -7.68
CA MET A 591 2.37 34.32 -8.73
C MET A 591 1.50 33.75 -9.87
N LYS A 592 1.35 32.42 -9.98
CA LYS A 592 0.59 31.75 -11.06
C LYS A 592 -0.90 31.67 -10.74
N SER A 593 -1.72 31.22 -11.70
CA SER A 593 -3.16 31.03 -11.53
C SER A 593 -3.52 29.76 -10.72
N ASP A 594 -4.66 29.81 -10.04
CA ASP A 594 -5.20 28.92 -8.97
C ASP A 594 -5.56 27.47 -9.37
N GLN A 595 -4.95 26.91 -10.42
CA GLN A 595 -5.47 25.66 -11.01
C GLN A 595 -4.90 24.36 -10.41
N LEU A 596 -3.74 24.40 -9.74
CA LEU A 596 -3.11 23.20 -9.15
C LEU A 596 -2.45 23.54 -7.81
N ARG A 597 -2.84 22.85 -6.73
CA ARG A 597 -2.12 22.86 -5.45
C ARG A 597 -1.03 21.79 -5.49
N LEU A 598 0.21 22.19 -5.22
CA LEU A 598 1.38 21.32 -5.29
C LEU A 598 1.69 20.72 -3.92
N ARG A 599 2.15 19.46 -3.93
CA ARG A 599 2.79 18.79 -2.79
C ARG A 599 4.28 19.05 -2.88
N TRP A 600 4.92 19.43 -1.77
CA TRP A 600 6.32 19.86 -1.76
C TRP A 600 7.29 18.72 -1.43
N ASP A 601 7.24 17.64 -2.22
CA ASP A 601 8.26 16.58 -2.19
C ASP A 601 9.51 16.96 -2.99
N ILE A 602 10.55 16.12 -2.97
CA ILE A 602 11.80 16.37 -3.71
C ILE A 602 11.54 16.58 -5.22
N ALA A 603 10.62 15.81 -5.81
CA ALA A 603 10.34 15.85 -7.25
C ALA A 603 9.66 17.16 -7.68
N GLN A 604 8.98 17.85 -6.76
CA GLN A 604 8.34 19.12 -7.02
C GLN A 604 9.35 20.28 -7.22
N PHE A 605 10.54 20.18 -6.65
CA PHE A 605 11.60 21.18 -6.81
C PHE A 605 12.51 20.83 -7.99
N LYS A 606 12.41 21.62 -9.06
CA LYS A 606 13.15 21.37 -10.30
C LYS A 606 14.67 21.30 -10.05
N GLY A 607 15.27 20.14 -10.30
CA GLY A 607 16.70 19.87 -10.16
C GLY A 607 17.17 19.54 -8.73
N LEU A 608 16.27 19.49 -7.74
CA LEU A 608 16.63 19.16 -6.37
C LEU A 608 17.11 17.71 -6.23
N ASP A 609 16.47 16.78 -6.93
CA ASP A 609 16.89 15.39 -7.04
C ASP A 609 18.34 15.25 -7.52
N ALA A 610 18.71 15.98 -8.58
CA ALA A 610 20.05 16.00 -9.13
C ALA A 610 21.07 16.67 -8.18
N LEU A 611 20.68 17.78 -7.52
CA LEU A 611 21.51 18.43 -6.49
C LEU A 611 21.83 17.48 -5.34
N LEU A 612 20.82 16.77 -4.84
CA LEU A 612 20.97 15.80 -3.77
C LEU A 612 21.84 14.62 -4.23
N ALA A 613 21.66 14.13 -5.46
CA ALA A 613 22.50 13.06 -6.01
C ALA A 613 23.99 13.45 -6.08
N GLU A 614 24.30 14.67 -6.51
CA GLU A 614 25.68 15.20 -6.55
C GLU A 614 26.24 15.45 -5.14
N ALA A 615 25.43 16.00 -4.23
CA ALA A 615 25.80 16.19 -2.83
C ALA A 615 26.14 14.86 -2.15
N ARG A 616 25.32 13.83 -2.37
CA ARG A 616 25.57 12.46 -1.90
C ARG A 616 26.88 11.90 -2.47
N SER A 617 27.06 12.00 -3.79
CA SER A 617 28.24 11.45 -4.48
C SER A 617 29.54 12.14 -4.04
N SER A 618 29.44 13.40 -3.63
CA SER A 618 30.55 14.22 -3.19
C SER A 618 30.65 14.36 -1.67
N ASP A 619 29.94 13.55 -0.88
CA ASP A 619 29.90 13.57 0.59
C ASP A 619 29.78 15.00 1.16
N ARG A 620 28.84 15.77 0.61
CA ARG A 620 28.48 17.10 1.08
C ARG A 620 27.36 17.00 2.12
N SER A 621 27.52 17.74 3.21
CA SER A 621 26.39 18.08 4.08
C SER A 621 25.51 19.10 3.38
N VAL A 622 24.19 18.94 3.45
CA VAL A 622 23.21 19.81 2.79
C VAL A 622 22.45 20.61 3.83
N THR A 623 22.56 21.93 3.82
CA THR A 623 21.79 22.83 4.68
C THR A 623 20.63 23.42 3.87
N PHE A 624 19.38 23.23 4.32
CA PHE A 624 18.20 23.86 3.76
C PHE A 624 17.78 25.07 4.58
N THR A 625 17.43 26.16 3.88
CA THR A 625 16.81 27.35 4.49
C THR A 625 15.97 28.11 3.46
N SER A 626 15.37 29.23 3.90
CA SER A 626 14.59 30.13 3.07
C SER A 626 14.96 31.58 3.37
N ASP A 627 14.57 32.50 2.48
CA ASP A 627 14.62 33.93 2.70
C ASP A 627 13.39 34.46 3.45
N HIS A 628 12.20 34.00 3.09
CA HIS A 628 10.95 34.24 3.79
C HIS A 628 10.00 33.06 3.60
N GLY A 629 8.91 33.04 4.35
CA GLY A 629 7.79 32.14 4.09
C GLY A 629 6.68 32.84 3.29
N HIS A 630 5.46 32.34 3.41
CA HIS A 630 4.31 32.90 2.69
C HIS A 630 2.99 32.57 3.38
N VAL A 631 1.94 33.31 2.99
CA VAL A 631 0.55 32.98 3.27
C VAL A 631 -0.18 32.70 1.96
N LEU A 632 -1.01 31.65 1.95
CA LEU A 632 -1.85 31.32 0.79
C LEU A 632 -3.10 32.19 0.77
N ASP A 633 -3.60 32.50 -0.43
CA ASP A 633 -4.87 33.18 -0.58
C ASP A 633 -6.04 32.25 -0.21
N GLN A 634 -6.67 32.54 0.92
CA GLN A 634 -7.79 31.76 1.46
C GLN A 634 -8.86 32.70 2.01
N ASP A 635 -9.74 33.15 1.10
CA ASP A 635 -10.79 34.13 1.38
C ASP A 635 -10.22 35.44 1.95
N THR A 636 -9.11 35.90 1.37
CA THR A 636 -8.48 37.14 1.81
C THR A 636 -9.34 38.35 1.42
N MET A 637 -9.29 39.38 2.25
CA MET A 637 -9.97 40.65 2.08
C MET A 637 -8.95 41.74 1.75
N MET A 638 -9.25 42.52 0.71
CA MET A 638 -8.41 43.64 0.32
C MET A 638 -8.88 44.84 1.14
N GLN A 639 -7.98 45.44 1.90
CA GLN A 639 -8.23 46.65 2.67
C GLN A 639 -7.13 47.65 2.33
N GLY A 640 -7.46 48.95 2.26
CA GLY A 640 -6.53 49.97 1.80
C GLY A 640 -6.00 49.73 0.38
N ALA A 641 -4.91 50.42 0.04
CA ALA A 641 -4.18 50.24 -1.20
C ALA A 641 -2.67 50.42 -0.98
N SER A 642 -1.87 49.48 -1.47
CA SER A 642 -0.41 49.54 -1.45
C SER A 642 0.15 48.84 -2.69
N PRO A 643 1.30 49.29 -3.23
CA PRO A 643 2.02 48.52 -4.25
C PRO A 643 2.50 47.16 -3.73
N ASN A 644 2.59 47.00 -2.41
CA ASN A 644 3.00 45.76 -1.76
C ASN A 644 1.79 45.02 -1.19
N ALA A 645 1.75 43.69 -1.35
CA ALA A 645 0.56 42.92 -0.99
C ALA A 645 0.31 42.82 0.53
N ARG A 646 1.37 42.84 1.34
CA ARG A 646 1.33 42.51 2.77
C ARG A 646 1.91 43.59 3.68
N TRP A 647 2.30 44.72 3.12
CA TRP A 647 2.77 45.87 3.90
C TRP A 647 2.48 47.19 3.19
N ARG A 648 2.51 48.29 3.92
CA ARG A 648 2.23 49.63 3.41
C ARG A 648 2.96 50.70 4.20
N GLU A 649 3.03 51.89 3.62
CA GLU A 649 3.48 53.08 4.34
C GLU A 649 2.47 53.45 5.46
N PRO A 650 2.95 53.98 6.59
CA PRO A 650 2.08 54.48 7.65
C PRO A 650 1.17 55.61 7.13
N ASN A 651 -0.11 55.56 7.51
CA ASN A 651 -1.07 56.62 7.26
C ASN A 651 -2.06 56.71 8.45
N LEU A 652 -3.08 57.57 8.36
CA LEU A 652 -4.08 57.74 9.43
C LEU A 652 -5.06 56.56 9.55
N GLU A 653 -5.14 55.70 8.54
CA GLU A 653 -6.03 54.54 8.54
C GLU A 653 -5.38 53.38 9.30
N SER A 654 -6.20 52.60 10.01
CA SER A 654 -5.77 51.36 10.64
C SER A 654 -6.82 50.28 10.41
N TYR A 655 -6.35 49.09 10.01
CA TYR A 655 -7.15 47.93 9.66
C TYR A 655 -6.89 46.80 10.67
N PRO A 656 -7.92 46.04 11.10
CA PRO A 656 -7.70 44.85 11.91
C PRO A 656 -6.77 43.86 11.18
N GLY A 657 -5.81 43.29 11.90
CA GLY A 657 -4.88 42.32 11.31
C GLY A 657 -3.54 42.89 10.85
N GLU A 658 -3.24 44.17 11.15
CA GLU A 658 -1.95 44.79 10.87
C GLU A 658 -1.27 45.35 12.13
N ILE A 659 0.02 45.66 12.03
CA ILE A 659 0.82 46.29 13.09
C ILE A 659 1.86 47.24 12.48
N ALA A 660 2.11 48.38 13.13
CA ALA A 660 3.20 49.29 12.77
C ALA A 660 4.50 48.86 13.46
N LEU A 661 5.58 48.67 12.69
CA LEU A 661 6.91 48.35 13.22
C LEU A 661 7.95 49.38 12.73
N LYS A 662 8.93 49.65 13.60
CA LYS A 662 10.03 50.59 13.36
C LYS A 662 11.37 50.00 13.79
N GLY A 663 12.45 50.57 13.29
CA GLY A 663 13.81 50.23 13.74
C GLY A 663 14.81 50.08 12.60
N LYS A 664 16.07 49.79 12.95
CA LYS A 664 17.18 49.74 11.98
C LYS A 664 16.97 48.69 10.90
N ARG A 665 16.47 47.50 11.25
CA ARG A 665 16.17 46.42 10.29
C ARG A 665 15.05 46.84 9.32
N ILE A 666 13.99 47.49 9.81
CA ILE A 666 12.92 48.06 8.98
C ILE A 666 13.49 49.07 7.98
N LYS A 667 14.23 50.08 8.48
CA LYS A 667 14.84 51.11 7.63
C LYS A 667 15.74 50.55 6.54
N THR A 668 16.48 49.50 6.86
CA THR A 668 17.38 48.86 5.91
C THR A 668 16.63 48.05 4.85
N ALA A 669 15.53 47.39 5.23
CA ALA A 669 14.73 46.56 4.33
C ALA A 669 13.80 47.39 3.43
N SER A 670 13.14 48.43 3.95
CA SER A 670 12.12 49.21 3.25
C SER A 670 12.56 50.59 2.79
N GLY A 671 13.65 51.13 3.35
CA GLY A 671 14.05 52.53 3.18
C GLY A 671 13.28 53.53 4.07
N LEU A 672 12.35 53.06 4.90
CA LEU A 672 11.45 53.87 5.73
C LEU A 672 11.73 53.66 7.22
N ASP A 673 11.56 54.70 8.04
CA ASP A 673 11.77 54.57 9.49
C ASP A 673 10.69 53.71 10.18
N GLU A 674 9.51 53.62 9.58
CA GLU A 674 8.35 52.87 10.04
C GLU A 674 7.56 52.31 8.85
N VAL A 675 6.98 51.12 9.03
CA VAL A 675 6.07 50.47 8.06
C VAL A 675 4.91 49.82 8.79
N VAL A 676 3.78 49.64 8.10
CA VAL A 676 2.64 48.85 8.60
C VAL A 676 2.62 47.50 7.89
N LEU A 677 2.64 46.42 8.66
CA LEU A 677 2.74 45.03 8.19
C LEU A 677 1.47 44.26 8.53
N ALA A 678 0.98 43.46 7.59
CA ALA A 678 -0.10 42.52 7.86
C ALA A 678 0.45 41.30 8.64
N TRP A 679 -0.17 40.99 9.77
CA TRP A 679 0.06 39.75 10.50
C TRP A 679 -1.08 38.74 10.31
N ASN A 680 -2.30 39.19 10.04
CA ASN A 680 -3.43 38.30 9.82
C ASN A 680 -3.40 37.76 8.38
N ASN A 681 -3.57 36.45 8.21
CA ASN A 681 -3.51 35.79 6.89
C ASN A 681 -4.65 36.21 5.93
N LYS A 682 -5.76 36.77 6.41
CA LYS A 682 -6.86 37.28 5.56
C LYS A 682 -6.63 38.70 5.03
N LEU A 683 -5.64 39.45 5.51
CA LEU A 683 -5.46 40.85 5.10
C LEU A 683 -4.56 40.96 3.85
N ARG A 684 -4.94 41.73 2.84
CA ARG A 684 -3.99 42.15 1.78
C ARG A 684 -4.28 43.59 1.35
N TYR A 685 -3.27 44.24 0.78
CA TYR A 685 -3.37 45.62 0.28
C TYR A 685 -3.29 45.71 -1.26
N ALA A 686 -3.05 44.58 -1.94
CA ALA A 686 -2.90 44.52 -3.40
C ALA A 686 -3.85 43.48 -4.03
N SER A 687 -3.82 43.41 -5.36
CA SER A 687 -4.65 42.51 -6.16
C SER A 687 -4.43 41.03 -5.81
N LYS A 688 -5.46 40.20 -6.08
CA LYS A 688 -5.47 38.78 -5.74
C LYS A 688 -4.36 38.00 -6.46
N ARG A 689 -3.66 37.15 -5.72
CA ARG A 689 -2.66 36.15 -6.19
C ARG A 689 -2.93 34.80 -5.50
N ASN A 690 -2.19 33.73 -5.83
CA ASN A 690 -2.35 32.44 -5.13
C ASN A 690 -1.80 32.47 -3.69
N GLY A 691 -0.86 33.38 -3.43
CA GLY A 691 -0.40 33.69 -2.09
C GLY A 691 0.45 34.95 -2.06
N TYR A 692 0.95 35.28 -0.88
CA TYR A 692 1.57 36.56 -0.60
C TYR A 692 2.71 36.40 0.41
N HIS A 693 3.66 37.32 0.36
CA HIS A 693 4.72 37.51 1.33
C HIS A 693 4.94 39.02 1.57
N GLY A 694 5.85 39.39 2.47
CA GLY A 694 6.16 40.78 2.81
C GLY A 694 5.54 41.26 4.12
N GLY A 695 4.65 40.48 4.73
CA GLY A 695 4.05 40.77 6.02
C GLY A 695 4.91 40.33 7.20
N CYS A 696 4.29 40.24 8.37
CA CYS A 696 4.91 39.76 9.60
C CYS A 696 4.12 38.63 10.27
N ALA A 697 3.24 37.94 9.54
CA ALA A 697 2.67 36.69 10.02
C ALA A 697 3.82 35.70 10.30
N PRO A 698 3.73 34.82 11.32
CA PRO A 698 4.82 33.89 11.61
C PRO A 698 5.11 32.95 10.42
N ALA A 699 4.10 32.64 9.61
CA ALA A 699 4.26 31.86 8.37
C ALA A 699 5.06 32.58 7.28
N GLU A 700 5.19 33.91 7.35
CA GLU A 700 6.02 34.73 6.46
C GLU A 700 7.40 35.03 7.08
N ALA A 701 7.42 35.35 8.38
CA ALA A 701 8.59 35.88 9.08
C ALA A 701 9.54 34.81 9.63
N LEU A 702 9.03 33.61 9.93
CA LEU A 702 9.82 32.51 10.48
C LEU A 702 10.13 31.49 9.38
N VAL A 703 11.42 31.20 9.18
CA VAL A 703 11.89 30.30 8.14
C VAL A 703 12.74 29.15 8.70
N PRO A 704 12.72 27.98 8.06
CA PRO A 704 13.45 26.82 8.51
C PRO A 704 14.96 27.00 8.35
N MET A 705 15.71 26.31 9.19
CA MET A 705 17.13 26.03 9.04
C MET A 705 17.33 24.58 9.49
N ALA A 706 17.87 23.74 8.62
CA ALA A 706 18.09 22.33 8.91
C ALA A 706 19.23 21.77 8.07
N THR A 707 20.02 20.87 8.62
CA THR A 707 21.17 20.28 7.93
C THR A 707 21.03 18.76 7.84
N TYR A 708 21.34 18.21 6.67
CA TYR A 708 21.17 16.80 6.31
C TYR A 708 22.45 16.19 5.76
N ARG A 709 22.66 14.91 6.05
CA ARG A 709 23.69 14.08 5.43
C ARG A 709 23.06 12.80 4.91
N TYR A 710 23.68 12.25 3.87
CA TYR A 710 23.27 10.96 3.36
C TYR A 710 23.87 9.84 4.23
N GLY A 711 23.01 8.98 4.80
CA GLY A 711 23.43 7.89 5.69
C GLY A 711 23.76 8.32 7.13
N THR A 712 24.16 7.36 7.96
CA THR A 712 24.23 7.50 9.43
C THR A 712 25.64 7.68 10.00
N LYS A 713 26.64 8.05 9.17
CA LYS A 713 28.01 8.23 9.66
C LYS A 713 28.08 9.42 10.62
N ALA A 714 28.50 9.15 11.85
CA ALA A 714 28.71 10.17 12.87
C ALA A 714 29.84 11.13 12.46
N VAL A 715 29.64 12.42 12.77
CA VAL A 715 30.65 13.47 12.68
C VAL A 715 30.89 13.93 14.09
N ASP A 716 32.15 14.02 14.51
CA ASP A 716 32.49 14.44 15.87
C ASP A 716 31.86 15.81 16.21
N GLY A 717 31.16 15.87 17.34
CA GLY A 717 30.44 17.07 17.79
C GLY A 717 29.04 17.27 17.19
N TRP A 718 28.57 16.36 16.33
CA TRP A 718 27.22 16.38 15.75
C TRP A 718 26.42 15.15 16.16
N ILE A 719 25.13 15.36 16.39
CA ILE A 719 24.16 14.32 16.74
C ILE A 719 23.08 14.22 15.67
N ILE A 720 22.59 13.01 15.44
CA ILE A 720 21.39 12.80 14.62
C ILE A 720 20.21 13.36 15.41
N ARG A 721 19.46 14.28 14.79
CA ARG A 721 18.24 14.84 15.34
C ARG A 721 17.21 14.95 14.24
N ASP A 722 16.00 14.46 14.49
CA ASP A 722 14.90 14.48 13.54
C ASP A 722 13.91 15.60 13.89
N GLU A 723 13.14 16.11 12.90
CA GLU A 723 12.01 16.99 13.21
C GLU A 723 10.97 16.17 13.97
N THR A 724 10.92 16.36 15.29
CA THR A 724 10.09 15.53 16.17
C THR A 724 8.63 15.98 16.07
N PRO A 725 7.71 15.12 15.62
CA PRO A 725 6.30 15.50 15.59
C PRO A 725 5.77 15.78 16.99
N PRO A 726 4.94 16.82 17.19
CA PRO A 726 4.38 17.10 18.51
C PRO A 726 3.46 15.95 18.96
N HIS A 727 3.28 15.79 20.28
CA HIS A 727 2.55 14.63 20.85
C HIS A 727 1.17 14.40 20.22
N TRP A 728 0.42 15.46 19.92
CA TRP A 728 -0.91 15.37 19.31
C TRP A 728 -0.90 14.93 17.84
N TRP A 729 0.25 14.95 17.15
CA TRP A 729 0.42 14.60 15.73
C TRP A 729 0.36 13.09 15.46
N GLN A 730 0.58 12.27 16.48
CA GLN A 730 0.63 10.80 16.38
C GLN A 730 -0.76 10.15 16.46
N ALA A 731 -1.82 10.96 16.59
CA ALA A 731 -3.21 10.52 16.67
C ALA A 731 -3.72 9.80 15.41
#